data_AF-A0A517QWK7-F1
#
_entry.id   AF-A0A517QWK7-F1
#
_cell.length_a   1.000
_cell.length_b   1.000
_cell.length_c   1.000
_cell.angle_alpha   90.00
_cell.angle_beta   90.00
_cell.angle_gamma   90.00
#
_symmetry.space_group_name_H-M   'P 1'
#
loop_
_entity.id
_entity.type
_entity.pdbx_description
1 polymer ?
#
loop_
_entity_poly.entity_id
_entity_poly.type
_entity_poly.pdbx_seq_one_letter_code
_entity_poly.pdbx_strand_id
1 'polypeptide(L)'
;MASVESSRPTLLVQTVAFHDNDAEDARKVGLALYNELTRPLDDPLAFGGGIPVLCNVHPDRVDFSAAEIVVTIPVLGGSAFHYAKESTVLRIQEWHQLCDEGRVLPLPIDDVWRNAEGTIPGTPLLTQLYEADDVLPGRATIDEIVLALYRQLRNDRPSLFVSHAKADLKATQNAAKRIAAFGKTQRSGIDSFFDRTELMVGKPLDEQIEGFLEQGVFVAVRGDNYSSRVWCQREVLHAKKNHLPTLTVEVLCRGERRSSAYGGNGPTVVWGDVNNEEQILSKAMIEALRAAHFEREAERVASLNNLPKSSILTRPPELLDLMQGPLKAGAPQLVMYPDPELPVLEHELLRSANPRLRLVTPLTAFRHFLQIEDHAESEPHTSSPLSGFKVALSLSNSPDVDQADGFSEYHVQDVIVQIARAMVSTGAAIVYGGDQRRGGYTLLLAELIAAYNQTAANPAELLINFLAAIEPTKLSPGVPVTLSHLAESDNLTRRRILPPEESEQHPAAMYYSDMRRIIAQEIDAQILVGGKTYPKLHDEDHDGYSGLYPGIVEEAWRALEQNLPLYAVGGYGGAAELVAILLGGGSFPEALDDTHWRQQERYRNNAEAILADHRFAELNLPHSMEELAQAIRERGTTLLASSKSSRAWNGLSVAENRMLFDSRDPVLINTLIMKGLLAVARKQTEGKLSIELVYATVKDAVNLDAIAIATFADVPLGGAGAALDDFAVGLFKEGRMSARPLVGDESSHRIDADWVLSSSLGEPAEPVEIFDKICGAAEQCAEFCQRFGLERLGVVTFGGRAIGDSAKVVEAMLSGLALLGDRTQICWFESKEHEFEKVEAILRKDPKVHLTTRRVESSIRVLEPSAEPFVVHVTHSDDGLTVATLPPSSSPVGGLRRTKLSEEQIGRLASGSGDGRNTPTADEIARRGDELADMLFGADATELLSLVAGSRFVVAHDISASKLPFECLRSITGGTPATFKGLTRCLIVPGLPSNRMFGKAPRTTKLRVLLVVDPTGDLEGARREGNVVEKILDATGAVEAVILHREDANRETFAAELERADLLHYCGHAFFDGPGETESGLVLSGKEEFRLAELAGLKVPRVAIFNACEAGRVRGYRGEPDPEKAASFAEFFLRGGVESYLGTFWRVGDLAAAMFAERLYGSLAAGESLLDAVTAARCALRDHQPEQPDWANYLLYGDGRFRLRQ
;
A
#
# COMPACT_ATOMS: atom_id res chain seq x y z
N MET A 1 -10.76 5.63 5.52
CA MET A 1 -10.71 4.71 6.68
C MET A 1 -9.77 3.51 6.47
N ALA A 2 -8.98 3.44 5.40
CA ALA A 2 -8.08 2.31 5.10
C ALA A 2 -6.62 2.49 5.62
N SER A 3 -6.36 3.20 6.73
CA SER A 3 -4.99 3.68 7.02
C SER A 3 -4.47 3.51 8.45
N VAL A 4 -4.92 2.50 9.20
CA VAL A 4 -4.36 2.18 10.55
C VAL A 4 -3.81 0.75 10.64
N GLU A 5 -4.37 -0.22 9.92
CA GLU A 5 -3.83 -1.59 9.90
C GLU A 5 -2.52 -1.70 9.10
N SER A 6 -2.30 -0.83 8.10
CA SER A 6 -1.13 -0.90 7.20
C SER A 6 0.17 -0.31 7.76
N SER A 7 0.20 0.11 9.04
CA SER A 7 1.37 0.78 9.63
C SER A 7 2.17 -0.08 10.60
N ARG A 8 1.65 -1.23 11.04
CA ARG A 8 2.30 -2.08 12.05
C ARG A 8 3.43 -2.93 11.42
N PRO A 9 4.56 -3.15 12.12
CA PRO A 9 5.59 -4.08 11.67
C PRO A 9 5.00 -5.45 11.30
N THR A 10 5.57 -6.13 10.31
CA THR A 10 5.09 -7.47 9.90
C THR A 10 5.28 -8.50 11.01
N LEU A 11 6.47 -8.55 11.63
CA LEU A 11 6.82 -9.56 12.63
C LEU A 11 7.47 -8.89 13.85
N LEU A 12 7.14 -9.33 15.05
CA LEU A 12 7.79 -8.95 16.30
C LEU A 12 8.04 -10.20 17.13
N VAL A 13 9.27 -10.37 17.63
CA VAL A 13 9.63 -11.43 18.55
C VAL A 13 9.85 -10.83 19.94
N GLN A 14 9.39 -11.50 21.00
CA GLN A 14 9.63 -11.04 22.36
C GLN A 14 9.94 -12.22 23.30
N THR A 15 11.00 -12.10 24.10
CA THR A 15 11.29 -13.06 25.17
C THR A 15 10.74 -12.55 26.50
N VAL A 16 10.28 -13.46 27.36
CA VAL A 16 9.61 -13.12 28.64
C VAL A 16 10.12 -14.01 29.77
N ALA A 17 10.41 -13.43 30.93
CA ALA A 17 10.63 -14.16 32.17
C ALA A 17 9.48 -13.94 33.16
N PHE A 18 9.17 -14.94 33.98
CA PHE A 18 8.13 -14.86 35.02
C PHE A 18 8.69 -14.66 36.44
N HIS A 19 10.01 -14.55 36.56
CA HIS A 19 10.70 -14.36 37.83
C HIS A 19 12.04 -13.65 37.60
N ASP A 20 12.42 -12.72 38.49
CA ASP A 20 13.63 -11.88 38.33
C ASP A 20 14.92 -12.71 38.19
N ASN A 21 15.05 -13.80 38.96
CA ASN A 21 16.17 -14.73 38.84
C ASN A 21 16.31 -15.40 37.46
N ASP A 22 15.22 -15.48 36.69
CA ASP A 22 15.21 -16.09 35.35
C ASP A 22 15.28 -15.01 34.23
N ALA A 23 15.23 -13.72 34.59
CA ALA A 23 15.25 -12.58 33.67
C ALA A 23 16.51 -12.52 32.80
N GLU A 24 17.66 -12.88 33.39
CA GLU A 24 18.93 -12.89 32.68
C GLU A 24 18.96 -13.92 31.55
N ASP A 25 18.34 -15.09 31.74
CA ASP A 25 18.24 -16.10 30.69
C ASP A 25 17.32 -15.64 29.56
N ALA A 26 16.17 -15.04 29.88
CA ALA A 26 15.28 -14.44 28.89
C ALA A 26 15.99 -13.34 28.08
N ARG A 27 16.81 -12.53 28.75
CA ARG A 27 17.61 -11.47 28.12
C ARG A 27 18.66 -12.05 27.19
N LYS A 28 19.40 -13.09 27.61
CA LYS A 28 20.40 -13.76 26.75
C LYS A 28 19.78 -14.37 25.49
N VAL A 29 18.62 -15.03 25.62
CA VAL A 29 17.87 -15.56 24.47
C VAL A 29 17.45 -14.42 23.53
N GLY A 30 16.92 -13.33 24.09
CA GLY A 30 16.51 -12.15 23.33
C GLY A 30 17.68 -11.54 22.57
N LEU A 31 18.82 -11.33 23.22
CA LEU A 31 20.02 -10.76 22.59
C LEU A 31 20.62 -11.68 21.51
N ALA A 32 20.58 -13.01 21.70
CA ALA A 32 21.02 -13.95 20.68
C ALA A 32 20.12 -13.90 19.43
N LEU A 33 18.81 -13.80 19.61
CA LEU A 33 17.86 -13.60 18.52
C LEU A 33 18.04 -12.23 17.86
N TYR A 34 18.21 -11.16 18.64
CA TYR A 34 18.47 -9.81 18.12
C TYR A 34 19.71 -9.80 17.21
N ASN A 35 20.80 -10.44 17.65
CA ASN A 35 22.06 -10.52 16.91
C ASN A 35 21.91 -11.22 15.54
N GLU A 36 21.03 -12.21 15.45
CA GLU A 36 20.81 -13.00 14.22
C GLU A 36 19.72 -12.40 13.31
N LEU A 37 18.65 -11.88 13.89
CA LEU A 37 17.42 -11.50 13.20
C LEU A 37 17.26 -10.00 13.00
N THR A 38 17.75 -9.17 13.94
CA THR A 38 17.65 -7.71 13.87
C THR A 38 18.93 -7.12 13.28
N ARG A 39 20.04 -7.18 14.03
CA ARG A 39 21.33 -6.57 13.68
C ARG A 39 22.47 -7.16 14.52
N PRO A 40 23.69 -7.34 13.98
CA PRO A 40 24.86 -7.73 14.76
C PRO A 40 25.14 -6.77 15.93
N LEU A 41 25.42 -7.31 17.11
CA LEU A 41 25.69 -6.53 18.32
C LEU A 41 27.09 -5.87 18.31
N ASP A 42 28.05 -6.48 17.62
CA ASP A 42 29.45 -6.04 17.53
C ASP A 42 29.70 -5.05 16.39
N ASP A 43 28.78 -4.98 15.42
CA ASP A 43 28.83 -4.02 14.31
C ASP A 43 27.46 -3.32 14.14
N PRO A 44 27.22 -2.19 14.82
CA PRO A 44 25.97 -1.43 14.71
C PRO A 44 25.75 -0.83 13.32
N LEU A 45 26.80 -0.74 12.50
CA LEU A 45 26.71 -0.29 11.12
C LEU A 45 26.49 -1.47 10.15
N ALA A 46 26.72 -2.73 10.54
CA ALA A 46 26.37 -3.88 9.72
C ALA A 46 24.87 -3.93 9.48
N PHE A 47 24.47 -4.37 8.29
CA PHE A 47 23.08 -4.65 8.01
C PHE A 47 22.65 -5.99 8.64
N GLY A 48 21.40 -6.06 9.10
CA GLY A 48 20.83 -7.27 9.69
C GLY A 48 19.48 -7.62 9.08
N GLY A 49 18.82 -8.66 9.60
CA GLY A 49 17.56 -9.15 9.04
C GLY A 49 16.37 -8.18 9.19
N GLY A 50 16.51 -7.14 10.01
CA GLY A 50 15.48 -6.13 10.22
C GLY A 50 14.22 -6.64 10.92
N ILE A 51 14.27 -7.83 11.52
CA ILE A 51 13.16 -8.41 12.30
C ILE A 51 13.29 -7.91 13.75
N PRO A 52 12.33 -7.15 14.29
CA PRO A 52 12.35 -6.67 15.68
C PRO A 52 12.35 -7.79 16.73
N VAL A 53 13.22 -7.67 17.74
CA VAL A 53 13.31 -8.62 18.88
C VAL A 53 13.38 -7.89 20.21
N LEU A 54 12.34 -8.01 21.04
CA LEU A 54 12.32 -7.49 22.42
C LEU A 54 12.89 -8.51 23.39
N CYS A 55 13.73 -8.03 24.31
CA CYS A 55 14.52 -8.85 25.22
C CYS A 55 13.97 -8.73 26.66
N ASN A 56 13.42 -9.81 27.21
CA ASN A 56 12.93 -9.87 28.59
C ASN A 56 11.77 -8.88 28.89
N VAL A 57 10.74 -8.90 28.04
CA VAL A 57 9.49 -8.17 28.28
C VAL A 57 8.80 -8.74 29.53
N HIS A 58 8.33 -7.88 30.42
CA HIS A 58 7.57 -8.29 31.59
C HIS A 58 6.23 -8.93 31.17
N PRO A 59 5.74 -9.99 31.85
CA PRO A 59 4.51 -10.70 31.44
C PRO A 59 3.26 -9.82 31.31
N ASP A 60 3.17 -8.74 32.08
CA ASP A 60 2.04 -7.78 32.02
C ASP A 60 2.17 -6.72 30.92
N ARG A 61 3.32 -6.67 30.21
CA ARG A 61 3.61 -5.71 29.13
C ARG A 61 3.59 -6.35 27.74
N VAL A 62 3.34 -7.65 27.66
CA VAL A 62 3.17 -8.38 26.39
C VAL A 62 1.97 -7.82 25.61
N ASP A 63 2.23 -7.30 24.41
CA ASP A 63 1.21 -6.72 23.52
C ASP A 63 1.15 -7.43 22.17
N PHE A 64 0.10 -8.23 21.95
CA PHE A 64 -0.14 -8.93 20.69
C PHE A 64 -0.64 -8.03 19.55
N SER A 65 -0.87 -6.75 19.82
CA SER A 65 -1.26 -5.75 18.82
C SER A 65 -0.08 -4.94 18.27
N ALA A 66 1.13 -5.11 18.82
CA ALA A 66 2.33 -4.36 18.46
C ALA A 66 2.85 -4.61 17.02
N ALA A 67 2.51 -5.77 16.43
CA ALA A 67 2.84 -6.14 15.06
C ALA A 67 1.68 -6.92 14.42
N GLU A 68 1.75 -7.18 13.11
CA GLU A 68 0.81 -8.10 12.45
C GLU A 68 0.95 -9.53 13.02
N ILE A 69 2.18 -9.97 13.21
CA ILE A 69 2.52 -11.24 13.85
C ILE A 69 3.41 -10.95 15.05
N VAL A 70 2.91 -11.24 16.25
CA VAL A 70 3.69 -11.17 17.50
C VAL A 70 3.95 -12.59 17.98
N VAL A 71 5.23 -12.96 18.13
CA VAL A 71 5.66 -14.26 18.66
C VAL A 71 6.31 -14.06 20.03
N THR A 72 5.73 -14.70 21.04
CA THR A 72 6.15 -14.60 22.44
C THR A 72 6.88 -15.88 22.85
N ILE A 73 8.05 -15.73 23.46
CA ILE A 73 8.90 -16.82 23.92
C ILE A 73 9.01 -16.74 25.45
N PRO A 74 8.08 -17.37 26.19
CA PRO A 74 8.20 -17.47 27.63
C PRO A 74 9.34 -18.40 28.02
N VAL A 75 10.38 -17.86 28.64
CA VAL A 75 11.57 -18.57 29.12
C VAL A 75 11.31 -19.06 30.53
N LEU A 76 11.29 -20.39 30.70
CA LEU A 76 10.82 -21.06 31.92
C LEU A 76 11.99 -21.63 32.71
N GLY A 77 12.52 -20.84 33.63
CA GLY A 77 13.59 -21.21 34.56
C GLY A 77 13.10 -21.87 35.84
N GLY A 78 14.03 -22.39 36.64
CA GLY A 78 13.73 -23.08 37.88
C GLY A 78 12.99 -22.20 38.89
N SER A 79 13.27 -20.89 38.94
CA SER A 79 12.62 -19.98 39.89
C SER A 79 11.14 -19.79 39.56
N ALA A 80 10.81 -19.62 38.28
CA ALA A 80 9.42 -19.56 37.82
C ALA A 80 8.64 -20.82 38.22
N PHE A 81 9.26 -22.01 38.19
CA PHE A 81 8.61 -23.25 38.64
C PHE A 81 8.36 -23.30 40.15
N HIS A 82 9.33 -22.89 40.96
CA HIS A 82 9.23 -23.02 42.41
C HIS A 82 8.34 -21.94 43.03
N TYR A 83 8.35 -20.72 42.48
CA TYR A 83 7.69 -19.57 43.08
C TYR A 83 6.45 -19.09 42.34
N ALA A 84 6.31 -19.36 41.03
CA ALA A 84 5.29 -18.77 40.18
C ALA A 84 4.63 -19.76 39.18
N LYS A 85 4.66 -21.08 39.45
CA LYS A 85 4.22 -22.08 38.47
C LYS A 85 2.77 -21.93 38.01
N GLU A 86 1.83 -21.83 38.95
CA GLU A 86 0.40 -21.76 38.63
C GLU A 86 0.06 -20.49 37.85
N SER A 87 0.59 -19.34 38.27
CA SER A 87 0.39 -18.06 37.58
C SER A 87 1.06 -18.04 36.19
N THR A 88 2.24 -18.65 36.05
CA THR A 88 2.94 -18.80 34.76
C THR A 88 2.12 -19.62 33.77
N VAL A 89 1.66 -20.80 34.17
CA VAL A 89 0.84 -21.68 33.32
C VAL A 89 -0.46 -21.00 32.91
N LEU A 90 -1.14 -20.34 33.86
CA LEU A 90 -2.38 -19.61 33.58
C LEU A 90 -2.15 -18.49 32.56
N ARG A 91 -1.08 -17.69 32.73
CA ARG A 91 -0.77 -16.59 31.81
C ARG A 91 -0.41 -17.08 30.40
N ILE A 92 0.34 -18.18 30.28
CA ILE A 92 0.64 -18.79 28.98
C ILE A 92 -0.65 -19.31 28.30
N GLN A 93 -1.59 -19.84 29.09
CA GLN A 93 -2.89 -20.27 28.58
C GLN A 93 -3.73 -19.09 28.10
N GLU A 94 -3.74 -17.97 28.83
CA GLU A 94 -4.39 -16.72 28.42
C GLU A 94 -3.82 -16.23 27.09
N TRP A 95 -2.49 -16.21 26.93
CA TRP A 95 -1.87 -15.81 25.67
C TRP A 95 -2.25 -16.69 24.48
N HIS A 96 -2.29 -18.01 24.66
CA HIS A 96 -2.77 -18.93 23.61
C HIS A 96 -4.23 -18.68 23.19
N GLN A 97 -5.05 -18.08 24.05
CA GLN A 97 -6.44 -17.71 23.70
C GLN A 97 -6.51 -16.37 22.96
N LEU A 98 -5.49 -15.52 23.08
CA LEU A 98 -5.44 -14.18 22.49
C LEU A 98 -4.79 -14.15 21.10
N CYS A 99 -4.06 -15.20 20.72
CA CYS A 99 -3.32 -15.25 19.46
C CYS A 99 -3.51 -16.57 18.71
N ASP A 100 -3.17 -16.58 17.42
CA ASP A 100 -3.21 -17.80 16.61
C ASP A 100 -2.21 -18.86 17.07
N GLU A 101 -2.43 -20.10 16.65
CA GLU A 101 -1.59 -21.25 17.00
C GLU A 101 -0.12 -21.05 16.56
N GLY A 102 0.82 -21.41 17.45
CA GLY A 102 2.25 -21.31 17.19
C GLY A 102 2.88 -19.92 17.42
N ARG A 103 2.13 -18.96 18.00
CA ARG A 103 2.64 -17.63 18.38
C ARG A 103 3.15 -17.53 19.82
N VAL A 104 2.90 -18.54 20.65
CA VAL A 104 3.49 -18.64 21.99
C VAL A 104 4.38 -19.88 22.00
N LEU A 105 5.68 -19.69 22.27
CA LEU A 105 6.71 -20.73 22.19
C LEU A 105 7.37 -20.92 23.56
N PRO A 106 6.75 -21.68 24.49
CA PRO A 106 7.33 -21.90 25.81
C PRO A 106 8.70 -22.57 25.71
N LEU A 107 9.72 -21.96 26.30
CA LEU A 107 11.09 -22.43 26.30
C LEU A 107 11.50 -22.90 27.71
N PRO A 108 11.33 -24.21 28.03
CA PRO A 108 11.79 -24.77 29.30
C PRO A 108 13.31 -24.87 29.37
N ILE A 109 13.95 -24.03 30.19
CA ILE A 109 15.41 -24.02 30.34
C ILE A 109 15.89 -24.85 31.52
N ASP A 110 15.00 -25.16 32.47
CA ASP A 110 15.27 -26.01 33.64
C ASP A 110 14.58 -27.39 33.50
N ASP A 111 15.24 -28.44 33.98
CA ASP A 111 14.74 -29.81 33.97
C ASP A 111 13.41 -29.98 34.70
N VAL A 112 13.12 -29.16 35.72
CA VAL A 112 11.83 -29.24 36.44
C VAL A 112 10.63 -28.93 35.54
N TRP A 113 10.79 -28.00 34.60
CA TRP A 113 9.75 -27.69 33.60
C TRP A 113 9.65 -28.78 32.54
N ARG A 114 10.78 -29.31 32.08
CA ARG A 114 10.81 -30.42 31.09
C ARG A 114 10.10 -31.66 31.62
N ASN A 115 10.36 -32.01 32.89
CA ASN A 115 9.68 -33.13 33.56
C ASN A 115 8.17 -32.88 33.77
N ALA A 116 7.72 -31.62 33.64
CA ALA A 116 6.34 -31.21 33.78
C ALA A 116 5.75 -30.66 32.46
N GLU A 117 6.30 -31.02 31.30
CA GLU A 117 5.91 -30.49 29.98
C GLU A 117 4.40 -30.62 29.71
N GLY A 118 3.77 -31.70 30.18
CA GLY A 118 2.32 -31.92 30.04
C GLY A 118 1.44 -30.94 30.82
N THR A 119 2.03 -30.06 31.62
CA THR A 119 1.34 -28.96 32.33
C THR A 119 1.49 -27.61 31.63
N ILE A 120 2.35 -27.51 30.61
CA ILE A 120 2.60 -26.28 29.87
C ILE A 120 1.62 -26.23 28.69
N PRO A 121 0.80 -25.16 28.54
CA PRO A 121 -0.08 -25.01 27.38
C PRO A 121 0.73 -24.85 26.09
N GLY A 122 0.26 -25.47 25.01
CA GLY A 122 0.92 -25.44 23.70
C GLY A 122 1.96 -26.55 23.52
N THR A 123 2.82 -26.39 22.51
CA THR A 123 3.95 -27.30 22.25
C THR A 123 5.23 -26.63 22.74
N PRO A 124 5.80 -27.02 23.89
CA PRO A 124 7.04 -26.43 24.39
C PRO A 124 8.21 -26.77 23.46
N LEU A 125 9.18 -25.87 23.38
CA LEU A 125 10.43 -26.07 22.64
C LEU A 125 11.27 -27.14 23.36
N LEU A 126 11.72 -28.15 22.63
CA LEU A 126 12.33 -29.35 23.24
C LEU A 126 13.86 -29.31 23.25
N THR A 127 14.48 -28.36 22.54
CA THR A 127 15.94 -28.20 22.48
C THR A 127 16.54 -27.74 23.82
N GLN A 128 17.74 -28.22 24.18
CA GLN A 128 18.47 -27.76 25.38
C GLN A 128 19.10 -26.38 25.13
N LEU A 129 18.93 -25.45 26.09
CA LEU A 129 19.38 -24.07 25.93
C LEU A 129 20.90 -23.90 26.09
N TYR A 130 21.57 -24.66 26.94
CA TYR A 130 23.02 -24.53 27.16
C TYR A 130 23.69 -25.90 26.95
N GLU A 131 24.77 -25.96 26.18
CA GLU A 131 25.68 -27.11 26.20
C GLU A 131 26.55 -27.05 27.47
N ALA A 132 27.08 -28.19 27.92
CA ALA A 132 27.94 -28.21 29.10
C ALA A 132 29.17 -27.33 28.87
N ASP A 133 29.25 -26.20 29.59
CA ASP A 133 30.27 -25.14 29.59
C ASP A 133 29.97 -23.86 28.76
N ASP A 134 28.82 -23.73 28.07
CA ASP A 134 28.48 -22.53 27.28
C ASP A 134 27.71 -21.44 28.07
N VAL A 135 28.03 -20.17 27.80
CA VAL A 135 27.40 -18.98 28.41
C VAL A 135 26.26 -18.42 27.54
N LEU A 136 26.17 -18.84 26.27
CA LEU A 136 25.21 -18.36 25.27
C LEU A 136 24.17 -19.44 24.93
N PRO A 137 22.95 -19.05 24.50
CA PRO A 137 21.94 -19.97 23.98
C PRO A 137 22.48 -20.88 22.86
N GLY A 138 22.17 -22.17 22.98
CA GLY A 138 22.55 -23.23 22.06
C GLY A 138 21.89 -23.06 20.70
N ARG A 139 22.65 -23.36 19.64
CA ARG A 139 22.22 -23.09 18.26
C ARG A 139 20.92 -23.79 17.87
N ALA A 140 20.71 -25.00 18.37
CA ALA A 140 19.49 -25.78 18.11
C ALA A 140 18.21 -25.05 18.55
N THR A 141 18.24 -24.31 19.66
CA THR A 141 17.09 -23.53 20.14
C THR A 141 16.78 -22.36 19.23
N ILE A 142 17.80 -21.64 18.77
CA ILE A 142 17.62 -20.55 17.80
C ILE A 142 17.01 -21.10 16.50
N ASP A 143 17.47 -22.25 16.02
CA ASP A 143 16.94 -22.87 14.80
C ASP A 143 15.48 -23.33 14.94
N GLU A 144 15.10 -23.88 16.11
CA GLU A 144 13.71 -24.26 16.41
C GLU A 144 12.79 -23.03 16.44
N ILE A 145 13.27 -21.91 17.00
CA ILE A 145 12.55 -20.62 16.98
C ILE A 145 12.43 -20.10 15.54
N VAL A 146 13.52 -20.09 14.77
CA VAL A 146 13.52 -19.65 13.35
C VAL A 146 12.52 -20.46 12.52
N LEU A 147 12.44 -21.78 12.74
CA LEU A 147 11.43 -22.62 12.11
C LEU A 147 10.01 -22.20 12.48
N ALA A 148 9.74 -21.93 13.76
CA ALA A 148 8.43 -21.49 14.21
C ALA A 148 8.06 -20.13 13.60
N LEU A 149 9.00 -19.18 13.55
CA LEU A 149 8.82 -17.87 12.92
C LEU A 149 8.53 -17.99 11.42
N TYR A 150 9.28 -18.83 10.70
CA TYR A 150 9.06 -19.04 9.27
C TYR A 150 7.65 -19.55 8.99
N ARG A 151 7.15 -20.48 9.81
CA ARG A 151 5.78 -21.03 9.68
C ARG A 151 4.68 -20.00 9.89
N GLN A 152 4.94 -18.92 10.63
CA GLN A 152 3.98 -17.82 10.78
C GLN A 152 3.93 -16.93 9.54
N LEU A 153 5.01 -16.88 8.75
CA LEU A 153 5.07 -16.11 7.51
C LEU A 153 4.64 -16.93 6.28
N ARG A 154 4.97 -18.22 6.26
CA ARG A 154 4.68 -19.12 5.14
C ARG A 154 4.23 -20.50 5.65
N ASN A 155 3.17 -21.02 5.05
CA ASN A 155 2.63 -22.35 5.38
C ASN A 155 3.38 -23.51 4.67
N ASP A 156 4.34 -23.19 3.80
CA ASP A 156 5.15 -24.15 3.06
C ASP A 156 6.43 -24.55 3.82
N ARG A 157 7.18 -25.51 3.28
CA ARG A 157 8.54 -25.84 3.73
C ARG A 157 9.50 -25.50 2.60
N PRO A 158 10.53 -24.67 2.84
CA PRO A 158 11.47 -24.33 1.78
C PRO A 158 12.29 -25.56 1.38
N SER A 159 12.71 -25.66 0.13
CA SER A 159 13.70 -26.66 -0.29
C SER A 159 15.13 -26.15 -0.06
N LEU A 160 16.06 -27.03 0.26
CA LEU A 160 17.49 -26.71 0.33
C LEU A 160 18.20 -27.21 -0.93
N PHE A 161 18.83 -26.30 -1.67
CA PHE A 161 19.54 -26.61 -2.91
C PHE A 161 21.05 -26.46 -2.74
N VAL A 162 21.78 -27.57 -2.59
CA VAL A 162 23.24 -27.55 -2.44
C VAL A 162 23.96 -27.77 -3.77
N SER A 163 24.48 -26.70 -4.36
CA SER A 163 25.29 -26.72 -5.59
C SER A 163 26.77 -26.91 -5.29
N HIS A 164 27.46 -27.79 -6.00
CA HIS A 164 28.89 -28.05 -5.84
C HIS A 164 29.54 -28.68 -7.08
N ALA A 165 30.86 -28.51 -7.22
CA ALA A 165 31.62 -29.25 -8.21
C ALA A 165 32.06 -30.63 -7.68
N LYS A 166 31.75 -31.71 -8.41
CA LYS A 166 32.16 -33.07 -8.05
C LYS A 166 33.68 -33.23 -7.85
N ALA A 167 34.48 -32.43 -8.57
CA ALA A 167 35.93 -32.46 -8.48
C ALA A 167 36.46 -31.90 -7.15
N ASP A 168 35.68 -31.08 -6.45
CA ASP A 168 36.09 -30.45 -5.19
C ASP A 168 35.81 -31.36 -3.98
N LEU A 169 34.89 -32.32 -4.10
CA LEU A 169 34.48 -33.20 -2.99
C LEU A 169 35.64 -33.82 -2.21
N LYS A 170 36.69 -34.31 -2.89
CA LYS A 170 37.83 -34.92 -2.20
C LYS A 170 38.71 -33.87 -1.51
N ALA A 171 38.90 -32.72 -2.14
CA ALA A 171 39.72 -31.63 -1.62
C ALA A 171 39.06 -30.93 -0.44
N THR A 172 37.72 -30.84 -0.44
CA THR A 172 36.92 -30.12 0.57
C THR A 172 36.36 -31.06 1.64
N GLN A 173 36.95 -32.24 1.84
CA GLN A 173 36.49 -33.26 2.80
C GLN A 173 35.00 -33.60 2.70
N ASN A 174 34.46 -33.63 1.47
CA ASN A 174 33.07 -33.86 1.14
C ASN A 174 32.08 -32.80 1.71
N ALA A 175 32.52 -31.56 1.93
CA ALA A 175 31.72 -30.46 2.47
C ALA A 175 30.26 -30.42 1.96
N ALA A 176 30.06 -30.39 0.64
CA ALA A 176 28.72 -30.35 0.04
C ALA A 176 27.85 -31.57 0.38
N LYS A 177 28.42 -32.77 0.42
CA LYS A 177 27.69 -33.98 0.82
C LYS A 177 27.41 -33.99 2.31
N ARG A 178 28.32 -33.46 3.12
CA ARG A 178 28.14 -33.33 4.57
C ARG A 178 26.99 -32.38 4.88
N ILE A 179 26.93 -31.21 4.24
CA ILE A 179 25.81 -30.26 4.36
C ILE A 179 24.49 -30.93 3.95
N ALA A 180 24.44 -31.55 2.76
CA ALA A 180 23.23 -32.19 2.26
C ALA A 180 22.79 -33.40 3.12
N ALA A 181 23.74 -34.19 3.63
CA ALA A 181 23.44 -35.30 4.52
C ALA A 181 22.99 -34.82 5.91
N PHE A 182 23.58 -33.74 6.42
CA PHE A 182 23.22 -33.18 7.72
C PHE A 182 21.79 -32.61 7.69
N GLY A 183 21.39 -31.95 6.61
CA GLY A 183 20.01 -31.52 6.40
C GLY A 183 18.99 -32.65 6.22
N LYS A 184 19.45 -33.91 6.14
CA LYS A 184 18.60 -35.13 6.11
C LYS A 184 18.64 -35.93 7.43
N THR A 185 19.52 -35.57 8.36
CA THR A 185 19.68 -36.31 9.62
C THR A 185 18.83 -35.70 10.71
N GLN A 186 18.01 -36.54 11.35
CA GLN A 186 17.02 -36.17 12.37
C GLN A 186 17.64 -35.51 13.60
N ARG A 187 17.85 -34.19 13.51
CA ARG A 187 17.88 -33.27 14.65
C ARG A 187 16.56 -32.52 14.71
N SER A 188 16.01 -32.36 15.90
CA SER A 188 14.78 -31.60 16.15
C SER A 188 14.96 -30.17 15.62
N GLY A 189 14.24 -29.80 14.55
CA GLY A 189 14.23 -28.45 13.97
C GLY A 189 14.69 -28.36 12.51
N ILE A 190 15.78 -29.04 12.12
CA ILE A 190 16.38 -28.89 10.78
C ILE A 190 15.67 -29.77 9.73
N ASP A 191 15.45 -31.05 10.04
CA ASP A 191 14.73 -32.00 9.15
C ASP A 191 13.24 -31.62 8.97
N SER A 192 12.68 -30.84 9.89
CA SER A 192 11.30 -30.35 9.83
C SER A 192 11.16 -29.00 9.12
N PHE A 193 12.28 -28.34 8.81
CA PHE A 193 12.32 -27.07 8.07
C PHE A 193 12.35 -27.30 6.57
N PHE A 194 13.29 -28.11 6.06
CA PHE A 194 13.44 -28.31 4.62
C PHE A 194 12.64 -29.51 4.09
N ASP A 195 11.88 -29.34 3.01
CA ASP A 195 11.09 -30.43 2.41
C ASP A 195 11.95 -31.41 1.59
N ARG A 196 13.01 -30.88 0.94
CA ARG A 196 13.96 -31.63 0.10
C ARG A 196 15.35 -30.99 0.17
N THR A 197 16.39 -31.82 0.08
CA THR A 197 17.79 -31.39 0.29
C THR A 197 18.75 -31.63 -0.88
N GLU A 198 18.28 -32.17 -2.02
CA GLU A 198 19.13 -32.44 -3.19
C GLU A 198 18.43 -32.20 -4.53
N LEU A 199 19.13 -31.54 -5.46
CA LEU A 199 18.88 -31.67 -6.90
C LEU A 199 19.39 -33.03 -7.37
N MET A 200 18.62 -33.74 -8.19
CA MET A 200 19.07 -35.01 -8.75
C MET A 200 20.20 -34.78 -9.75
N VAL A 201 21.38 -35.31 -9.42
CA VAL A 201 22.57 -35.24 -10.26
C VAL A 201 22.31 -35.93 -11.61
N GLY A 202 22.26 -35.16 -12.71
CA GLY A 202 22.24 -35.68 -14.08
C GLY A 202 20.90 -35.62 -14.81
N LYS A 203 19.83 -35.04 -14.23
CA LYS A 203 18.60 -34.68 -14.96
C LYS A 203 18.67 -33.22 -15.47
N PRO A 204 18.05 -32.88 -16.62
CA PRO A 204 17.94 -31.50 -17.08
C PRO A 204 17.34 -30.62 -15.98
N LEU A 205 18.00 -29.49 -15.70
CA LEU A 205 17.61 -28.57 -14.63
C LEU A 205 16.24 -27.94 -14.94
N ASP A 206 15.97 -27.72 -16.22
CA ASP A 206 14.74 -27.12 -16.72
C ASP A 206 13.51 -27.97 -16.28
N GLU A 207 13.59 -29.30 -16.32
CA GLU A 207 12.54 -30.21 -15.80
C GLU A 207 12.48 -30.30 -14.25
N GLN A 208 13.60 -30.03 -13.57
CA GLN A 208 13.70 -30.06 -12.10
C GLN A 208 13.39 -28.71 -11.44
N ILE A 209 13.37 -27.64 -12.23
CA ILE A 209 13.10 -26.29 -11.76
C ILE A 209 11.69 -25.89 -12.21
N GLU A 210 11.26 -26.09 -13.46
CA GLU A 210 9.92 -25.67 -13.96
C GLU A 210 8.72 -26.19 -13.15
N GLY A 211 8.86 -27.29 -12.40
CA GLY A 211 7.84 -27.78 -11.47
C GLY A 211 7.93 -27.28 -10.02
N PHE A 212 8.96 -26.50 -9.66
CA PHE A 212 9.42 -26.25 -8.28
C PHE A 212 9.84 -24.79 -8.01
N LEU A 213 9.43 -23.87 -8.90
CA LEU A 213 10.10 -22.61 -9.22
C LEU A 213 10.11 -21.48 -8.16
N GLU A 214 9.49 -21.61 -6.98
CA GLU A 214 9.20 -20.43 -6.13
C GLU A 214 9.56 -20.56 -4.64
N GLN A 215 10.14 -21.68 -4.18
CA GLN A 215 10.20 -21.99 -2.74
C GLN A 215 11.48 -22.74 -2.31
N GLY A 216 12.51 -22.02 -1.85
CA GLY A 216 13.70 -22.63 -1.23
C GLY A 216 14.91 -21.72 -1.07
N VAL A 217 16.02 -22.28 -0.57
CA VAL A 217 17.31 -21.60 -0.34
C VAL A 217 18.40 -22.27 -1.17
N PHE A 218 19.19 -21.48 -1.88
CA PHE A 218 20.28 -21.96 -2.72
C PHE A 218 21.64 -21.80 -2.03
N VAL A 219 22.33 -22.92 -1.77
CA VAL A 219 23.65 -22.96 -1.14
C VAL A 219 24.71 -23.29 -2.19
N ALA A 220 25.58 -22.33 -2.50
CA ALA A 220 26.68 -22.48 -3.43
C ALA A 220 27.98 -22.86 -2.68
N VAL A 221 28.40 -24.13 -2.75
CA VAL A 221 29.65 -24.60 -2.14
C VAL A 221 30.82 -24.37 -3.11
N ARG A 222 31.49 -23.22 -2.95
CA ARG A 222 32.53 -22.70 -3.86
C ARG A 222 33.92 -23.21 -3.50
N GLY A 223 34.35 -24.26 -4.20
CA GLY A 223 35.72 -24.78 -4.19
C GLY A 223 36.54 -24.39 -5.42
N ASP A 224 37.80 -24.82 -5.46
CA ASP A 224 38.79 -24.45 -6.49
C ASP A 224 38.29 -24.71 -7.94
N ASN A 225 37.36 -25.65 -8.17
CA ASN A 225 36.82 -25.97 -9.49
C ASN A 225 35.40 -25.45 -9.74
N TYR A 226 34.72 -24.83 -8.76
CA TYR A 226 33.29 -24.49 -8.84
C TYR A 226 32.94 -23.60 -10.05
N SER A 227 33.59 -22.44 -10.15
CA SER A 227 33.46 -21.48 -11.25
C SER A 227 33.75 -22.06 -12.64
N SER A 228 34.61 -23.08 -12.75
CA SER A 228 34.97 -23.72 -14.02
C SER A 228 33.94 -24.75 -14.50
N ARG A 229 32.97 -25.13 -13.65
CA ARG A 229 31.94 -26.11 -14.00
C ARG A 229 30.69 -25.43 -14.55
N VAL A 230 30.46 -25.61 -15.84
CA VAL A 230 29.29 -25.09 -16.57
C VAL A 230 27.97 -25.40 -15.87
N TRP A 231 27.83 -26.60 -15.29
CA TRP A 231 26.62 -27.00 -14.58
C TRP A 231 26.37 -26.16 -13.32
N CYS A 232 27.39 -25.98 -12.47
CA CYS A 232 27.30 -25.13 -11.28
C CYS A 232 26.95 -23.68 -11.65
N GLN A 233 27.52 -23.17 -12.76
CA GLN A 233 27.19 -21.84 -13.26
C GLN A 233 25.72 -21.74 -13.72
N ARG A 234 25.19 -22.76 -14.41
CA ARG A 234 23.77 -22.80 -14.79
C ARG A 234 22.85 -22.80 -13.57
N GLU A 235 23.20 -23.53 -12.52
CA GLU A 235 22.42 -23.62 -11.27
C GLU A 235 22.32 -22.25 -10.58
N VAL A 236 23.45 -21.55 -10.41
CA VAL A 236 23.49 -20.21 -9.80
C VAL A 236 22.64 -19.20 -10.60
N LEU A 237 22.77 -19.21 -11.94
CA LEU A 237 22.01 -18.31 -12.81
C LEU A 237 20.50 -18.56 -12.70
N HIS A 238 20.09 -19.82 -12.63
CA HIS A 238 18.68 -20.18 -12.42
C HIS A 238 18.17 -19.79 -11.03
N ALA A 239 18.95 -20.01 -9.98
CA ALA A 239 18.57 -19.61 -8.63
C ALA A 239 18.30 -18.10 -8.56
N LYS A 240 19.19 -17.28 -9.14
CA LYS A 240 19.02 -15.82 -9.20
C LYS A 240 17.83 -15.38 -10.05
N LYS A 241 17.57 -16.05 -11.18
CA LYS A 241 16.41 -15.77 -12.05
C LYS A 241 15.08 -15.97 -11.32
N ASN A 242 15.05 -16.87 -10.35
CA ASN A 242 13.85 -17.27 -9.61
C ASN A 242 13.81 -16.76 -8.18
N HIS A 243 14.58 -15.71 -7.85
CA HIS A 243 14.50 -15.03 -6.56
C HIS A 243 14.86 -15.86 -5.33
N LEU A 244 15.55 -16.99 -5.50
CA LEU A 244 15.92 -17.83 -4.36
C LEU A 244 16.96 -17.09 -3.50
N PRO A 245 16.77 -17.01 -2.17
CA PRO A 245 17.81 -16.62 -1.24
C PRO A 245 19.08 -17.46 -1.47
N THR A 246 20.23 -16.80 -1.58
CA THR A 246 21.50 -17.47 -1.90
C THR A 246 22.49 -17.35 -0.75
N LEU A 247 23.10 -18.47 -0.35
CA LEU A 247 24.19 -18.52 0.61
C LEU A 247 25.44 -19.11 -0.06
N THR A 248 26.55 -18.38 -0.02
CA THR A 248 27.82 -18.87 -0.56
C THR A 248 28.66 -19.49 0.57
N VAL A 249 29.12 -20.72 0.37
CA VAL A 249 30.04 -21.41 1.29
C VAL A 249 31.42 -21.49 0.62
N GLU A 250 32.39 -20.77 1.15
CA GLU A 250 33.76 -20.75 0.63
C GLU A 250 34.56 -21.93 1.18
N VAL A 251 35.00 -22.82 0.27
CA VAL A 251 35.81 -24.02 0.57
C VAL A 251 37.12 -24.01 -0.25
N LEU A 252 37.65 -22.81 -0.53
CA LEU A 252 38.84 -22.63 -1.36
C LEU A 252 40.09 -23.16 -0.64
N CYS A 253 40.89 -23.96 -1.34
CA CYS A 253 42.16 -24.48 -0.83
C CYS A 253 43.35 -23.80 -1.51
N ARG A 254 43.25 -23.58 -2.81
CA ARG A 254 44.29 -22.95 -3.64
C ARG A 254 43.79 -21.72 -4.38
N GLY A 255 42.47 -21.48 -4.37
CA GLY A 255 41.80 -20.43 -5.12
C GLY A 255 41.26 -20.93 -6.45
N GLU A 256 40.28 -20.21 -6.99
CA GLU A 256 39.68 -20.52 -8.28
C GLU A 256 40.61 -20.09 -9.43
N ARG A 257 40.66 -20.86 -10.53
CA ARG A 257 41.39 -20.43 -11.75
C ARG A 257 40.84 -19.14 -12.35
N ARG A 258 39.54 -18.93 -12.19
CA ARG A 258 38.79 -17.75 -12.62
C ARG A 258 37.54 -17.68 -11.76
N SER A 259 37.36 -16.62 -10.97
CA SER A 259 36.13 -16.43 -10.19
C SER A 259 34.91 -16.21 -11.09
N SER A 260 33.74 -16.70 -10.65
CA SER A 260 32.46 -16.39 -11.29
C SER A 260 31.94 -15.03 -10.81
N ALA A 261 31.44 -14.21 -11.73
CA ALA A 261 30.83 -12.91 -11.43
C ALA A 261 29.41 -13.03 -10.85
N TYR A 262 28.76 -14.20 -10.94
CA TYR A 262 27.34 -14.38 -10.62
C TYR A 262 27.10 -14.93 -9.21
N GLY A 263 28.12 -14.94 -8.34
CA GLY A 263 28.02 -15.35 -6.94
C GLY A 263 27.99 -14.18 -5.95
N GLY A 264 27.75 -12.95 -6.42
CA GLY A 264 27.76 -11.72 -5.62
C GLY A 264 26.44 -11.42 -4.90
N ASN A 265 26.44 -10.30 -4.18
CA ASN A 265 25.31 -9.68 -3.47
C ASN A 265 24.47 -10.63 -2.62
N GLY A 266 25.14 -11.58 -1.96
CA GLY A 266 24.54 -12.50 -1.00
C GLY A 266 25.54 -12.86 0.11
N PRO A 267 25.06 -13.39 1.25
CA PRO A 267 25.89 -13.75 2.39
C PRO A 267 26.92 -14.84 2.05
N THR A 268 28.08 -14.74 2.67
CA THR A 268 29.20 -15.69 2.54
C THR A 268 29.57 -16.29 3.88
N VAL A 269 29.82 -17.59 3.92
CA VAL A 269 30.34 -18.31 5.09
C VAL A 269 31.60 -19.07 4.68
N VAL A 270 32.63 -19.00 5.52
CA VAL A 270 33.87 -19.76 5.30
C VAL A 270 33.71 -21.15 5.90
N TRP A 271 34.15 -22.18 5.18
CA TRP A 271 34.24 -23.53 5.71
C TRP A 271 35.43 -23.64 6.68
N GLY A 272 35.14 -23.65 7.97
CA GLY A 272 36.12 -23.74 9.07
C GLY A 272 36.45 -25.17 9.49
N ASP A 273 36.93 -25.34 10.73
CA ASP A 273 37.41 -26.62 11.26
C ASP A 273 36.37 -27.37 12.14
N VAL A 274 35.35 -26.70 12.69
CA VAL A 274 34.37 -27.26 13.66
C VAL A 274 32.93 -26.84 13.32
N ASN A 275 31.97 -27.77 13.40
CA ASN A 275 30.51 -27.56 13.28
C ASN A 275 29.99 -26.79 12.04
N ASN A 276 30.70 -26.89 10.91
CA ASN A 276 30.36 -26.15 9.68
C ASN A 276 28.95 -26.45 9.15
N GLU A 277 28.52 -27.72 9.16
CA GLU A 277 27.23 -28.12 8.58
C GLU A 277 26.05 -27.46 9.28
N GLU A 278 26.07 -27.48 10.62
CA GLU A 278 25.06 -26.87 11.47
C GLU A 278 25.00 -25.36 11.23
N GLN A 279 26.15 -24.68 11.30
CA GLN A 279 26.23 -23.24 11.06
C GLN A 279 25.68 -22.82 9.69
N ILE A 280 26.02 -23.58 8.63
CA ILE A 280 25.59 -23.29 7.26
C ILE A 280 24.07 -23.45 7.12
N LEU A 281 23.51 -24.52 7.70
CA LEU A 281 22.07 -24.76 7.63
C LEU A 281 21.28 -23.74 8.44
N SER A 282 21.74 -23.40 9.65
CA SER A 282 21.12 -22.34 10.44
C SER A 282 21.14 -21.00 9.69
N LYS A 283 22.26 -20.65 9.04
CA LYS A 283 22.33 -19.44 8.22
C LYS A 283 21.38 -19.53 7.02
N ALA A 284 21.29 -20.67 6.35
CA ALA A 284 20.32 -20.87 5.27
C ALA A 284 18.86 -20.69 5.75
N MET A 285 18.51 -21.19 6.94
CA MET A 285 17.19 -20.99 7.55
C MET A 285 16.91 -19.51 7.83
N ILE A 286 17.91 -18.79 8.36
CA ILE A 286 17.80 -17.35 8.61
C ILE A 286 17.61 -16.57 7.31
N GLU A 287 18.34 -16.90 6.25
CA GLU A 287 18.16 -16.24 4.94
C GLU A 287 16.79 -16.53 4.32
N ALA A 288 16.23 -17.73 4.52
CA ALA A 288 14.84 -18.03 4.14
C ALA A 288 13.84 -17.16 4.90
N LEU A 289 14.02 -17.05 6.22
CA LEU A 289 13.18 -16.24 7.09
C LEU A 289 13.26 -14.75 6.73
N ARG A 290 14.47 -14.23 6.51
CA ARG A 290 14.70 -12.83 6.10
C ARG A 290 14.04 -12.51 4.77
N ALA A 291 14.14 -13.39 3.78
CA ALA A 291 13.48 -13.19 2.50
C ALA A 291 11.96 -13.17 2.64
N ALA A 292 11.38 -14.13 3.36
CA ALA A 292 9.93 -14.19 3.61
C ALA A 292 9.42 -12.97 4.40
N HIS A 293 10.19 -12.50 5.38
CA HIS A 293 9.88 -11.27 6.12
C HIS A 293 9.95 -10.04 5.21
N PHE A 294 11.03 -9.90 4.45
CA PHE A 294 11.27 -8.73 3.61
C PHE A 294 10.22 -8.58 2.49
N GLU A 295 9.73 -9.66 1.91
CA GLU A 295 8.64 -9.60 0.92
C GLU A 295 7.41 -8.86 1.45
N ARG A 296 7.00 -9.15 2.68
CA ARG A 296 5.85 -8.50 3.34
C ARG A 296 6.19 -7.10 3.85
N GLU A 297 7.38 -6.94 4.41
CA GLU A 297 7.84 -5.66 4.95
C GLU A 297 8.04 -4.62 3.82
N ALA A 298 8.49 -5.04 2.64
CA ALA A 298 8.59 -4.18 1.46
C ALA A 298 7.21 -3.67 1.00
N GLU A 299 6.16 -4.50 1.06
CA GLU A 299 4.78 -4.08 0.78
C GLU A 299 4.29 -3.07 1.82
N ARG A 300 4.62 -3.27 3.10
CA ARG A 300 4.32 -2.33 4.18
C ARG A 300 5.00 -0.99 3.95
N VAL A 301 6.32 -0.99 3.70
CA VAL A 301 7.09 0.22 3.40
C VAL A 301 6.52 0.93 2.19
N ALA A 302 6.21 0.21 1.10
CA ALA A 302 5.61 0.79 -0.09
C ALA A 302 4.27 1.46 0.22
N SER A 303 3.45 0.86 1.08
CA SER A 303 2.16 1.40 1.52
C SER A 303 2.31 2.64 2.40
N LEU A 304 3.18 2.58 3.42
CA LEU A 304 3.51 3.73 4.28
C LEU A 304 3.99 4.94 3.48
N ASN A 305 4.66 4.67 2.37
CA ASN A 305 5.30 5.66 1.52
C ASN A 305 4.50 6.02 0.27
N ASN A 306 3.33 5.44 0.05
CA ASN A 306 2.57 5.62 -1.19
C ASN A 306 3.44 5.43 -2.45
N LEU A 307 4.36 4.45 -2.41
CA LEU A 307 5.23 4.14 -3.55
C LEU A 307 4.41 3.45 -4.65
N PRO A 308 4.79 3.63 -5.93
CA PRO A 308 4.20 2.84 -7.01
C PRO A 308 4.43 1.35 -6.77
N LYS A 309 3.71 0.52 -7.54
CA LYS A 309 4.00 -0.91 -7.59
C LYS A 309 5.48 -1.10 -7.95
N SER A 310 6.26 -1.51 -6.97
CA SER A 310 7.67 -1.82 -7.13
C SER A 310 7.86 -3.30 -7.40
N SER A 311 8.93 -3.65 -8.10
CA SER A 311 9.45 -5.00 -8.03
C SER A 311 10.20 -5.17 -6.73
N ILE A 312 9.93 -6.25 -6.02
CA ILE A 312 10.61 -6.58 -4.77
C ILE A 312 11.71 -7.59 -5.11
N LEU A 313 12.93 -7.30 -4.67
CA LEU A 313 14.03 -8.26 -4.66
C LEU A 313 14.42 -8.50 -3.20
N THR A 314 14.63 -9.75 -2.81
CA THR A 314 15.05 -10.12 -1.45
C THR A 314 16.57 -10.00 -1.23
N ARG A 315 17.28 -9.43 -2.21
CA ARG A 315 18.71 -9.15 -2.21
C ARG A 315 19.01 -7.90 -3.05
N PRO A 316 20.18 -7.27 -2.89
CA PRO A 316 20.58 -6.18 -3.77
C PRO A 316 20.58 -6.61 -5.26
N PRO A 317 20.12 -5.73 -6.17
CA PRO A 317 20.04 -6.02 -7.59
C PRO A 317 21.43 -6.15 -8.24
N GLU A 318 21.50 -6.94 -9.31
CA GLU A 318 22.69 -7.13 -10.14
C GLU A 318 22.37 -6.84 -11.62
N LEU A 319 23.41 -6.58 -12.42
CA LEU A 319 23.24 -6.40 -13.88
C LEU A 319 22.59 -7.64 -14.53
N LEU A 320 22.79 -8.82 -13.94
CA LEU A 320 22.16 -10.06 -14.35
C LEU A 320 20.63 -9.97 -14.30
N ASP A 321 20.07 -9.28 -13.30
CA ASP A 321 18.61 -9.18 -13.09
C ASP A 321 17.91 -8.38 -14.20
N LEU A 322 18.63 -7.45 -14.85
CA LEU A 322 18.16 -6.74 -16.06
C LEU A 322 18.18 -7.63 -17.31
N MET A 323 19.08 -8.61 -17.35
CA MET A 323 19.26 -9.47 -18.51
C MET A 323 18.32 -10.67 -18.55
N GLN A 324 18.07 -11.32 -17.42
CA GLN A 324 17.26 -12.54 -17.35
C GLN A 324 15.91 -12.36 -16.66
N GLY A 325 15.60 -11.15 -16.20
CA GLY A 325 14.47 -10.85 -15.34
C GLY A 325 14.86 -10.96 -13.85
N PRO A 326 14.09 -10.30 -12.96
CA PRO A 326 12.76 -9.74 -13.17
C PRO A 326 12.77 -8.27 -13.58
N LEU A 327 13.96 -7.65 -13.67
CA LEU A 327 14.06 -6.25 -14.04
C LEU A 327 13.82 -6.14 -15.56
N LYS A 328 12.90 -5.26 -15.94
CA LYS A 328 12.49 -5.04 -17.33
C LYS A 328 13.41 -3.98 -17.93
N ALA A 329 14.11 -4.33 -19.00
CA ALA A 329 14.91 -3.36 -19.76
C ALA A 329 14.00 -2.36 -20.49
N GLY A 330 14.34 -1.06 -20.44
CA GLY A 330 13.69 0.00 -21.24
C GLY A 330 12.35 0.52 -20.74
N ALA A 331 11.84 0.03 -19.60
CA ALA A 331 10.66 0.56 -18.93
C ALA A 331 11.05 1.26 -17.61
N PRO A 332 10.34 2.33 -17.21
CA PRO A 332 10.49 2.90 -15.87
C PRO A 332 10.05 1.87 -14.83
N GLN A 333 10.96 1.53 -13.91
CA GLN A 333 10.72 0.50 -12.91
C GLN A 333 11.31 0.93 -11.57
N LEU A 334 10.47 0.90 -10.54
CA LEU A 334 10.91 1.01 -9.16
C LEU A 334 11.20 -0.38 -8.61
N VAL A 335 12.37 -0.55 -7.98
CA VAL A 335 12.78 -1.80 -7.36
C VAL A 335 13.10 -1.53 -5.90
N MET A 336 12.43 -2.27 -5.01
CA MET A 336 12.72 -2.27 -3.58
C MET A 336 13.54 -3.50 -3.22
N TYR A 337 14.62 -3.29 -2.48
CA TYR A 337 15.50 -4.36 -1.99
C TYR A 337 15.92 -4.09 -0.54
N PRO A 338 16.38 -5.09 0.23
CA PRO A 338 16.81 -4.88 1.60
C PRO A 338 17.94 -3.87 1.66
N ASP A 339 17.98 -3.09 2.73
CA ASP A 339 19.13 -2.28 3.08
C ASP A 339 20.41 -3.16 3.17
N PRO A 340 21.62 -2.56 3.12
CA PRO A 340 21.90 -1.16 2.87
C PRO A 340 21.78 -0.83 1.37
N GLU A 341 21.83 0.46 1.04
CA GLU A 341 21.91 0.89 -0.36
C GLU A 341 23.15 0.35 -1.07
N LEU A 342 23.01 0.09 -2.37
CA LEU A 342 24.14 -0.18 -3.26
C LEU A 342 25.13 0.99 -3.27
N PRO A 343 26.45 0.72 -3.36
CA PRO A 343 27.44 1.76 -3.61
C PRO A 343 27.11 2.56 -4.87
N VAL A 344 27.45 3.86 -4.90
CA VAL A 344 27.11 4.74 -6.05
C VAL A 344 27.61 4.17 -7.37
N LEU A 345 28.82 3.57 -7.41
CA LEU A 345 29.35 2.95 -8.63
C LEU A 345 28.51 1.76 -9.14
N GLU A 346 27.97 0.93 -8.25
CA GLU A 346 27.08 -0.18 -8.64
C GLU A 346 25.72 0.35 -9.11
N HIS A 347 25.22 1.38 -8.43
CA HIS A 347 23.99 2.07 -8.79
C HIS A 347 24.10 2.76 -10.16
N GLU A 348 25.21 3.46 -10.43
CA GLU A 348 25.53 4.07 -11.73
C GLU A 348 25.67 3.03 -12.84
N LEU A 349 26.27 1.87 -12.55
CA LEU A 349 26.40 0.78 -13.53
C LEU A 349 25.02 0.23 -13.94
N LEU A 350 24.13 0.01 -12.96
CA LEU A 350 22.77 -0.45 -13.21
C LEU A 350 21.95 0.60 -13.97
N ARG A 351 22.11 1.89 -13.62
CA ARG A 351 21.48 3.01 -14.35
C ARG A 351 22.02 3.16 -15.76
N SER A 352 23.32 2.95 -15.99
CA SER A 352 23.90 2.97 -17.34
C SER A 352 23.28 1.89 -18.24
N ALA A 353 22.91 0.75 -17.66
CA ALA A 353 22.24 -0.34 -18.36
C ALA A 353 20.73 -0.10 -18.55
N ASN A 354 20.06 0.55 -17.58
CA ASN A 354 18.69 1.01 -17.71
C ASN A 354 18.53 2.40 -17.06
N PRO A 355 18.57 3.48 -17.86
CA PRO A 355 18.48 4.85 -17.35
C PRO A 355 17.17 5.15 -16.61
N ARG A 356 16.12 4.35 -16.82
CA ARG A 356 14.80 4.45 -16.17
C ARG A 356 14.63 3.52 -14.96
N LEU A 357 15.69 2.79 -14.55
CA LEU A 357 15.68 1.98 -13.34
C LEU A 357 15.82 2.85 -12.10
N ARG A 358 14.97 2.61 -11.10
CA ARG A 358 14.97 3.29 -9.80
C ARG A 358 15.10 2.26 -8.70
N LEU A 359 16.09 2.43 -7.84
CA LEU A 359 16.42 1.50 -6.77
C LEU A 359 16.18 2.18 -5.42
N VAL A 360 15.47 1.51 -4.51
CA VAL A 360 15.22 2.00 -3.16
C VAL A 360 15.32 0.89 -2.13
N THR A 361 15.60 1.28 -0.90
CA THR A 361 15.51 0.42 0.27
C THR A 361 14.46 0.98 1.24
N PRO A 362 14.07 0.25 2.31
CA PRO A 362 13.24 0.81 3.38
C PRO A 362 13.73 2.15 3.91
N LEU A 363 15.05 2.32 4.10
CA LEU A 363 15.62 3.59 4.57
C LEU A 363 15.54 4.73 3.54
N THR A 364 15.56 4.42 2.24
CA THR A 364 15.69 5.45 1.19
C THR A 364 14.48 5.63 0.30
N ALA A 365 13.36 5.01 0.67
CA ALA A 365 12.02 5.23 0.11
C ALA A 365 11.55 6.71 0.06
N PHE A 366 12.29 7.64 0.66
CA PHE A 366 12.02 9.09 0.70
C PHE A 366 12.89 9.91 -0.24
N ARG A 367 13.91 9.31 -0.87
CA ARG A 367 14.83 10.01 -1.77
C ARG A 367 14.09 10.43 -3.05
N HIS A 368 14.56 11.50 -3.70
CA HIS A 368 14.10 11.84 -5.04
C HIS A 368 14.33 10.67 -5.98
N PHE A 369 13.26 10.23 -6.64
CA PHE A 369 13.31 9.09 -7.52
C PHE A 369 13.87 9.49 -8.89
N LEU A 370 13.57 10.68 -9.42
CA LEU A 370 13.61 10.89 -10.88
C LEU A 370 14.66 11.86 -11.44
N GLN A 371 15.54 12.45 -10.62
CA GLN A 371 16.61 13.31 -11.17
C GLN A 371 17.52 12.56 -12.15
N ILE A 372 17.58 13.13 -13.35
CA ILE A 372 18.35 12.71 -14.51
C ILE A 372 19.72 13.40 -14.44
N GLU A 373 20.82 12.64 -14.35
CA GLU A 373 22.19 13.18 -14.48
C GLU A 373 22.62 13.37 -15.96
N ASP A 374 21.67 13.39 -16.91
CA ASP A 374 21.98 13.55 -18.34
C ASP A 374 22.26 15.01 -18.69
N HIS A 375 23.38 15.58 -18.25
CA HIS A 375 24.12 16.58 -19.02
C HIS A 375 25.61 16.54 -18.63
N ALA A 376 26.39 15.79 -19.40
CA ALA A 376 27.84 15.64 -19.28
C ALA A 376 28.67 16.94 -19.45
N GLU A 377 28.04 18.11 -19.59
CA GLU A 377 28.71 19.40 -19.81
C GLU A 377 28.24 20.54 -18.88
N SER A 378 27.25 20.31 -18.00
CA SER A 378 26.87 21.27 -16.95
C SER A 378 27.42 20.82 -15.61
N GLU A 379 28.05 21.74 -14.87
CA GLU A 379 28.55 21.49 -13.51
C GLU A 379 27.51 20.75 -12.63
N PRO A 380 27.94 19.84 -11.73
CA PRO A 380 27.06 19.00 -10.93
C PRO A 380 26.33 19.85 -9.87
N HIS A 381 25.25 20.50 -10.27
CA HIS A 381 24.41 21.30 -9.38
C HIS A 381 22.96 20.81 -9.41
N THR A 382 22.71 19.63 -8.85
CA THR A 382 21.36 19.23 -8.42
C THR A 382 21.45 18.66 -7.01
N SER A 383 21.18 19.52 -6.04
CA SER A 383 21.35 19.29 -4.61
C SER A 383 20.30 18.30 -4.07
N SER A 384 20.70 17.32 -3.26
CA SER A 384 19.80 16.43 -2.50
C SER A 384 18.67 17.20 -1.79
N PRO A 385 17.49 16.61 -1.52
CA PRO A 385 16.31 17.36 -1.09
C PRO A 385 16.49 18.19 0.18
N LEU A 386 17.37 17.76 1.08
CA LEU A 386 17.72 18.47 2.32
C LEU A 386 19.14 19.03 2.30
N SER A 387 19.74 19.20 1.11
CA SER A 387 21.08 19.78 0.98
C SER A 387 21.12 21.20 1.56
N GLY A 388 22.09 21.45 2.45
CA GLY A 388 22.21 22.70 3.18
C GLY A 388 21.29 22.83 4.40
N PHE A 389 20.33 21.93 4.57
CA PHE A 389 19.46 21.87 5.74
C PHE A 389 20.22 21.26 6.92
N LYS A 390 20.19 21.93 8.08
CA LYS A 390 20.87 21.51 9.31
C LYS A 390 19.87 20.94 10.30
N VAL A 391 19.99 19.66 10.60
CA VAL A 391 19.11 18.95 11.54
C VAL A 391 19.88 18.60 12.80
N ALA A 392 19.44 19.10 13.96
CA ALA A 392 19.98 18.67 15.24
C ALA A 392 19.49 17.26 15.60
N LEU A 393 20.42 16.39 15.98
CA LEU A 393 20.11 15.14 16.67
C LEU A 393 20.41 15.31 18.16
N SER A 394 19.37 15.41 18.98
CA SER A 394 19.51 15.42 20.44
C SER A 394 19.53 13.99 20.96
N LEU A 395 20.73 13.50 21.26
CA LEU A 395 20.98 12.11 21.63
C LEU A 395 21.65 12.01 22.99
N SER A 396 21.10 11.17 23.86
CA SER A 396 21.71 10.80 25.13
C SER A 396 21.18 9.43 25.57
N ASN A 397 21.95 8.73 26.39
CA ASN A 397 21.52 7.46 26.98
C ASN A 397 20.20 7.66 27.74
N SER A 398 19.28 6.73 27.54
CA SER A 398 18.00 6.68 28.24
C SER A 398 18.16 5.86 29.52
N PRO A 399 17.63 6.31 30.67
CA PRO A 399 17.58 5.50 31.88
C PRO A 399 16.53 4.39 31.79
N ASP A 400 15.73 4.38 30.72
CA ASP A 400 14.62 3.45 30.51
C ASP A 400 15.00 2.20 29.71
N VAL A 401 16.30 1.95 29.52
CA VAL A 401 16.82 0.73 28.89
C VAL A 401 16.80 -0.46 29.87
N ASP A 402 16.64 -1.65 29.32
CA ASP A 402 16.55 -2.93 30.02
C ASP A 402 15.43 -2.97 31.09
N GLN A 403 14.36 -2.20 30.88
CA GLN A 403 13.17 -2.17 31.72
C GLN A 403 12.12 -3.22 31.33
N ALA A 404 10.98 -3.21 32.01
CA ALA A 404 9.88 -4.16 31.88
C ALA A 404 9.25 -4.28 30.48
N ASP A 405 9.63 -3.44 29.53
CA ASP A 405 9.11 -3.42 28.16
C ASP A 405 10.03 -4.10 27.13
N GLY A 406 11.20 -4.57 27.57
CA GLY A 406 12.13 -5.40 26.82
C GLY A 406 12.99 -4.68 25.78
N PHE A 407 13.13 -3.37 25.88
CA PHE A 407 14.04 -2.59 25.03
C PHE A 407 15.41 -2.44 25.71
N SER A 408 16.48 -2.40 24.92
CA SER A 408 17.87 -2.28 25.39
C SER A 408 18.58 -1.11 24.70
N GLU A 409 19.77 -0.75 25.17
CA GLU A 409 20.59 0.32 24.54
C GLU A 409 20.84 0.06 23.04
N TYR A 410 20.93 -1.21 22.63
CA TYR A 410 21.08 -1.59 21.22
C TYR A 410 19.91 -1.13 20.34
N HIS A 411 18.68 -1.11 20.89
CA HIS A 411 17.50 -0.65 20.16
C HIS A 411 17.53 0.86 19.93
N VAL A 412 17.98 1.61 20.94
CA VAL A 412 18.17 3.06 20.85
C VAL A 412 19.27 3.38 19.83
N GLN A 413 20.36 2.61 19.86
CA GLN A 413 21.44 2.76 18.90
C GLN A 413 20.99 2.47 17.46
N ASP A 414 20.20 1.41 17.23
CA ASP A 414 19.69 1.05 15.91
C ASP A 414 18.81 2.16 15.32
N VAL A 415 17.84 2.70 16.08
CA VAL A 415 16.99 3.80 15.58
C VAL A 415 17.81 5.06 15.28
N ILE A 416 18.84 5.36 16.09
CA ILE A 416 19.76 6.48 15.82
C ILE A 416 20.52 6.27 14.52
N VAL A 417 21.07 5.08 14.30
CA VAL A 417 21.79 4.73 13.05
C VAL A 417 20.86 4.85 11.85
N GLN A 418 19.60 4.40 11.96
CA GLN A 418 18.62 4.50 10.88
C GLN A 418 18.24 5.96 10.57
N ILE A 419 17.96 6.78 11.58
CA ILE A 419 17.66 8.21 11.42
C ILE A 419 18.87 8.92 10.78
N ALA A 420 20.08 8.71 11.29
CA ALA A 420 21.28 9.34 10.78
C ALA A 420 21.55 8.96 9.31
N ARG A 421 21.37 7.68 8.94
CA ARG A 421 21.47 7.22 7.54
C ARG A 421 20.49 7.93 6.63
N ALA A 422 19.24 8.09 7.05
CA ALA A 422 18.22 8.78 6.26
C ALA A 422 18.52 10.28 6.10
N MET A 423 19.05 10.94 7.12
CA MET A 423 19.47 12.34 7.02
C MET A 423 20.61 12.51 6.00
N VAL A 424 21.64 11.67 6.13
CA VAL A 424 22.82 11.73 5.27
C VAL A 424 22.47 11.36 3.82
N SER A 425 21.63 10.34 3.60
CA SER A 425 21.20 9.94 2.24
C SER A 425 20.37 11.02 1.52
N THR A 426 19.74 11.93 2.27
CA THR A 426 19.01 13.09 1.74
C THR A 426 19.80 14.40 1.74
N GLY A 427 21.10 14.33 2.10
CA GLY A 427 22.04 15.44 2.06
C GLY A 427 21.93 16.46 3.19
N ALA A 428 21.16 16.14 4.25
CA ALA A 428 21.07 17.00 5.43
C ALA A 428 22.38 16.95 6.23
N ALA A 429 22.78 18.10 6.79
CA ALA A 429 23.85 18.17 7.76
C ALA A 429 23.30 17.80 9.14
N ILE A 430 23.92 16.83 9.80
CA ILE A 430 23.65 16.45 11.18
C ILE A 430 24.42 17.39 12.11
N VAL A 431 23.68 18.09 12.96
CA VAL A 431 24.24 18.90 14.04
C VAL A 431 24.14 18.12 15.35
N TYR A 432 25.27 17.96 16.04
CA TYR A 432 25.33 17.25 17.32
C TYR A 432 26.09 18.09 18.34
N GLY A 433 25.68 18.03 19.61
CA GLY A 433 26.38 18.69 20.72
C GLY A 433 26.84 17.66 21.74
N GLY A 434 28.03 17.09 21.55
CA GLY A 434 28.53 16.04 22.43
C GLY A 434 30.04 15.93 22.50
N ASP A 435 30.51 15.27 23.57
CA ASP A 435 31.92 15.04 23.85
C ASP A 435 32.52 13.96 22.92
N GLN A 436 33.83 13.72 23.05
CA GLN A 436 34.56 12.75 22.24
C GLN A 436 34.91 11.47 23.02
N ARG A 437 34.06 11.04 23.96
CA ARG A 437 34.31 9.83 24.74
C ARG A 437 34.30 8.58 23.84
N ARG A 438 35.16 7.60 24.16
CA ARG A 438 35.15 6.30 23.47
C ARG A 438 33.79 5.61 23.66
N GLY A 439 33.19 5.13 22.57
CA GLY A 439 31.85 4.56 22.59
C GLY A 439 30.71 5.60 22.68
N GLY A 440 30.99 6.89 22.57
CA GLY A 440 29.96 7.94 22.50
C GLY A 440 29.35 8.10 21.10
N TYR A 441 28.17 8.75 21.03
CA TYR A 441 27.45 8.97 19.77
C TYR A 441 28.26 9.78 18.73
N THR A 442 29.17 10.67 19.15
CA THR A 442 30.05 11.43 18.23
C THR A 442 30.86 10.52 17.31
N LEU A 443 31.46 9.45 17.86
CA LEU A 443 32.25 8.50 17.07
C LEU A 443 31.34 7.66 16.18
N LEU A 444 30.20 7.18 16.70
CA LEU A 444 29.22 6.41 15.93
C LEU A 444 28.70 7.18 14.71
N LEU A 445 28.31 8.44 14.89
CA LEU A 445 27.83 9.30 13.80
C LEU A 445 28.93 9.59 12.78
N ALA A 446 30.16 9.78 13.24
CA ALA A 446 31.27 10.06 12.34
C ALA A 446 31.72 8.83 11.55
N GLU A 447 31.70 7.62 12.14
CA GLU A 447 31.93 6.36 11.44
C GLU A 447 30.84 6.10 10.39
N LEU A 448 29.58 6.40 10.72
CA LEU A 448 28.45 6.31 9.78
C LEU A 448 28.65 7.25 8.58
N ILE A 449 29.06 8.50 8.82
CA ILE A 449 29.32 9.47 7.75
C ILE A 449 30.57 9.11 6.96
N ALA A 450 31.60 8.55 7.59
CA ALA A 450 32.76 8.00 6.89
C ALA A 450 32.37 6.85 5.96
N ALA A 451 31.51 5.93 6.42
CA ALA A 451 31.00 4.83 5.62
C ALA A 451 30.15 5.33 4.43
N TYR A 452 29.31 6.35 4.63
CA TYR A 452 28.58 7.00 3.54
C TYR A 452 29.51 7.71 2.54
N ASN A 453 30.51 8.45 3.02
CA ASN A 453 31.45 9.16 2.14
C ASN A 453 32.33 8.23 1.30
N GLN A 454 32.49 6.96 1.69
CA GLN A 454 33.14 5.95 0.84
C GLN A 454 32.31 5.60 -0.38
N THR A 455 30.99 5.73 -0.29
CA THR A 455 30.07 5.42 -1.39
C THR A 455 29.56 6.66 -2.10
N ALA A 456 29.66 7.86 -1.52
CA ALA A 456 29.19 9.11 -2.14
C ALA A 456 30.07 9.58 -3.31
N ALA A 457 29.45 10.17 -4.35
CA ALA A 457 30.16 10.76 -5.49
C ALA A 457 31.07 11.93 -5.09
N ASN A 458 30.64 12.72 -4.09
CA ASN A 458 31.42 13.79 -3.47
C ASN A 458 31.39 13.61 -1.94
N PRO A 459 32.55 13.45 -1.27
CA PRO A 459 32.61 13.41 0.18
C PRO A 459 32.09 14.71 0.78
N ALA A 460 31.13 14.60 1.69
CA ALA A 460 30.52 15.76 2.33
C ALA A 460 30.80 15.76 3.85
N GLU A 461 31.17 16.91 4.39
CA GLU A 461 31.33 17.13 5.84
C GLU A 461 29.96 17.36 6.48
N LEU A 462 29.11 16.33 6.44
CA LEU A 462 27.72 16.41 6.91
C LEU A 462 27.58 16.34 8.43
N LEU A 463 28.65 16.07 9.19
CA LEU A 463 28.62 16.15 10.65
C LEU A 463 29.16 17.49 11.13
N ILE A 464 28.36 18.23 11.88
CA ILE A 464 28.77 19.45 12.57
C ILE A 464 28.68 19.20 14.07
N ASN A 465 29.83 19.03 14.72
CA ASN A 465 29.89 18.83 16.17
C ASN A 465 30.14 20.16 16.89
N PHE A 466 29.20 20.54 17.76
CA PHE A 466 29.32 21.70 18.62
C PHE A 466 29.94 21.32 19.96
N LEU A 467 30.90 22.13 20.40
CA LEU A 467 31.60 21.94 21.66
C LEU A 467 31.47 23.19 22.53
N ALA A 468 31.11 22.99 23.80
CA ALA A 468 31.06 24.04 24.79
C ALA A 468 32.45 24.67 24.97
N ALA A 469 32.52 25.95 25.38
CA ALA A 469 33.78 26.68 25.39
C ALA A 469 34.89 26.07 26.29
N ILE A 470 34.50 25.23 27.25
CA ILE A 470 35.37 24.56 28.22
C ILE A 470 35.87 23.18 27.76
N GLU A 471 35.37 22.66 26.65
CA GLU A 471 35.74 21.33 26.13
C GLU A 471 37.06 21.37 25.33
N PRO A 472 37.81 20.26 25.24
CA PRO A 472 39.01 20.20 24.42
C PRO A 472 38.68 20.02 22.93
N THR A 473 39.46 20.64 22.05
CA THR A 473 39.29 20.59 20.57
C THR A 473 39.97 19.44 19.84
N LYS A 474 40.68 18.55 20.55
CA LYS A 474 41.47 17.48 19.90
C LYS A 474 40.60 16.37 19.34
N LEU A 475 40.50 16.29 18.01
CA LEU A 475 39.93 15.14 17.29
C LEU A 475 40.91 13.98 17.11
N SER A 476 40.37 12.77 17.07
CA SER A 476 41.07 11.62 16.47
C SER A 476 41.35 11.92 14.98
N PRO A 477 42.57 11.67 14.46
CA PRO A 477 42.88 11.89 13.05
C PRO A 477 41.97 11.07 12.13
N GLY A 478 41.43 11.68 11.06
CA GLY A 478 40.67 10.97 10.02
C GLY A 478 39.15 10.90 10.20
N VAL A 479 38.59 11.60 11.19
CA VAL A 479 37.14 11.67 11.45
C VAL A 479 36.51 12.79 10.59
N PRO A 480 35.52 12.51 9.71
CA PRO A 480 34.91 13.50 8.83
C PRO A 480 33.88 14.36 9.58
N VAL A 481 34.37 15.29 10.41
CA VAL A 481 33.53 16.16 11.24
C VAL A 481 34.00 17.62 11.18
N THR A 482 33.03 18.52 11.01
CA THR A 482 33.22 19.96 11.16
C THR A 482 33.08 20.32 12.64
N LEU A 483 34.14 20.88 13.25
CA LEU A 483 34.08 21.36 14.63
C LEU A 483 33.59 22.81 14.71
N SER A 484 32.57 23.02 15.54
CA SER A 484 32.02 24.32 15.92
C SER A 484 32.29 24.57 17.40
N HIS A 485 33.49 25.05 17.72
CA HIS A 485 33.92 25.26 19.10
C HIS A 485 33.60 26.68 19.56
N LEU A 486 32.84 26.84 20.64
CA LEU A 486 32.43 28.16 21.13
C LEU A 486 33.61 29.08 21.51
N ALA A 487 34.76 28.50 21.89
CA ALA A 487 35.96 29.30 22.20
C ALA A 487 36.81 29.69 20.98
N GLU A 488 36.81 28.86 19.92
CA GLU A 488 37.83 28.92 18.85
C GLU A 488 37.25 29.29 17.49
N SER A 489 35.96 29.05 17.24
CA SER A 489 35.30 29.43 16.00
C SER A 489 34.95 30.92 16.00
N ASP A 490 35.49 31.68 15.04
CA ASP A 490 35.38 33.16 14.98
C ASP A 490 33.92 33.67 15.01
N ASN A 491 33.02 32.98 14.30
CA ASN A 491 31.60 33.32 14.22
C ASN A 491 30.84 33.03 15.53
N LEU A 492 31.26 32.04 16.31
CA LEU A 492 30.61 31.63 17.56
C LEU A 492 31.17 32.39 18.77
N THR A 493 32.46 32.72 18.76
CA THR A 493 33.15 33.47 19.81
C THR A 493 32.48 34.81 20.13
N ARG A 494 31.89 35.47 19.13
CA ARG A 494 31.18 36.76 19.32
C ARG A 494 29.77 36.60 19.88
N ARG A 495 29.22 35.39 19.85
CA ARG A 495 27.84 35.08 20.25
C ARG A 495 27.76 34.36 21.58
N ARG A 496 28.87 33.76 22.06
CA ARG A 496 28.93 33.10 23.38
C ARG A 496 28.68 34.11 24.50
N ILE A 497 27.98 33.66 25.51
CA ILE A 497 27.76 34.43 26.75
C ILE A 497 28.84 34.06 27.76
N LEU A 498 29.28 32.80 27.79
CA LEU A 498 30.26 32.32 28.77
C LEU A 498 31.65 32.15 28.12
N PRO A 499 32.62 33.01 28.44
CA PRO A 499 33.98 32.90 27.94
C PRO A 499 34.77 31.82 28.70
N PRO A 500 35.65 31.05 28.01
CA PRO A 500 36.40 29.96 28.65
C PRO A 500 37.36 30.45 29.73
N GLU A 501 37.82 31.70 29.66
CA GLU A 501 38.71 32.30 30.67
C GLU A 501 38.03 32.47 32.05
N GLU A 502 36.69 32.39 32.09
CA GLU A 502 35.88 32.50 33.30
C GLU A 502 35.33 31.14 33.77
N SER A 503 35.89 30.01 33.30
CA SER A 503 35.41 28.65 33.60
C SER A 503 35.41 28.29 35.09
N GLU A 504 36.31 28.87 35.89
CA GLU A 504 36.36 28.65 37.34
C GLU A 504 35.32 29.48 38.11
N GLN A 505 34.70 30.48 37.47
CA GLN A 505 33.79 31.44 38.10
C GLN A 505 32.31 31.06 37.93
N HIS A 506 32.02 30.14 37.01
CA HIS A 506 30.67 29.76 36.62
C HIS A 506 30.48 28.24 36.68
N PRO A 507 29.29 27.74 37.08
CA PRO A 507 28.97 26.31 37.00
C PRO A 507 29.17 25.74 35.60
N ALA A 508 29.87 24.60 35.49
CA ALA A 508 30.17 23.95 34.21
C ALA A 508 28.91 23.67 33.35
N ALA A 509 27.79 23.34 34.00
CA ALA A 509 26.50 23.11 33.34
C ALA A 509 26.03 24.30 32.47
N MET A 510 26.33 25.53 32.88
CA MET A 510 25.91 26.73 32.16
C MET A 510 26.60 26.86 30.79
N TYR A 511 27.84 26.35 30.64
CA TYR A 511 28.54 26.33 29.36
C TYR A 511 27.87 25.43 28.33
N TYR A 512 27.28 24.31 28.76
CA TYR A 512 26.49 23.45 27.87
C TYR A 512 25.14 24.09 27.52
N SER A 513 24.51 24.82 28.44
CA SER A 513 23.31 25.60 28.13
C SER A 513 23.59 26.73 27.11
N ASP A 514 24.75 27.39 27.20
CA ASP A 514 25.18 28.39 26.20
C ASP A 514 25.43 27.75 24.83
N MET A 515 26.04 26.56 24.80
CA MET A 515 26.19 25.76 23.58
C MET A 515 24.82 25.42 22.96
N ARG A 516 23.86 24.90 23.74
CA ARG A 516 22.51 24.56 23.26
C ARG A 516 21.77 25.78 22.71
N ARG A 517 21.93 26.95 23.35
CA ARG A 517 21.39 28.22 22.86
C ARG A 517 21.91 28.56 21.47
N ILE A 518 23.20 28.38 21.22
CA ILE A 518 23.80 28.65 19.91
C ILE A 518 23.38 27.58 18.89
N ILE A 519 23.35 26.29 19.26
CA ILE A 519 22.87 25.22 18.37
C ILE A 519 21.47 25.53 17.88
N ALA A 520 20.55 25.89 18.77
CA ALA A 520 19.18 26.21 18.39
C ALA A 520 19.05 27.38 17.40
N GLN A 521 20.07 28.25 17.29
CA GLN A 521 20.10 29.37 16.34
C GLN A 521 20.76 28.99 15.00
N GLU A 522 21.39 27.81 14.91
CA GLU A 522 22.15 27.35 13.76
C GLU A 522 21.44 26.25 12.97
N ILE A 523 20.32 25.74 13.47
CA ILE A 523 19.62 24.58 12.91
C ILE A 523 18.27 24.96 12.31
N ASP A 524 17.81 24.14 11.38
CA ASP A 524 16.52 24.30 10.70
C ASP A 524 15.43 23.38 11.28
N ALA A 525 15.83 22.28 11.92
CA ALA A 525 14.94 21.33 12.59
C ALA A 525 15.67 20.52 13.67
N GLN A 526 14.91 19.86 14.54
CA GLN A 526 15.46 19.08 15.64
C GLN A 526 14.72 17.76 15.87
N ILE A 527 15.48 16.70 16.13
CA ILE A 527 15.00 15.35 16.44
C ILE A 527 15.49 14.96 17.83
N LEU A 528 14.60 14.43 18.67
CA LEU A 528 14.90 14.02 20.04
C LEU A 528 14.77 12.50 20.16
N VAL A 529 15.79 11.83 20.70
CA VAL A 529 15.75 10.40 21.00
C VAL A 529 16.38 10.13 22.37
N GLY A 530 15.62 9.46 23.25
CA GLY A 530 16.06 9.04 24.59
C GLY A 530 16.37 10.21 25.54
N GLY A 531 17.41 10.04 26.34
CA GLY A 531 17.96 11.06 27.23
C GLY A 531 17.66 10.91 28.72
N LYS A 532 18.52 11.52 29.53
CA LYS A 532 18.51 11.43 30.99
C LYS A 532 17.30 12.13 31.60
N THR A 533 16.64 11.50 32.57
CA THR A 533 15.42 12.04 33.22
C THR A 533 15.64 12.47 34.67
N TYR A 534 16.75 12.07 35.30
CA TYR A 534 17.06 12.42 36.69
C TYR A 534 18.40 13.17 36.83
N PRO A 535 18.53 14.06 37.82
CA PRO A 535 19.76 14.80 38.06
C PRO A 535 20.82 13.91 38.69
N LYS A 536 22.08 14.24 38.46
CA LYS A 536 23.22 13.57 39.09
C LYS A 536 23.08 13.66 40.62
N LEU A 537 23.08 12.51 41.31
CA LEU A 537 22.84 12.42 42.75
C LEU A 537 24.13 12.41 43.60
N HIS A 538 25.24 11.89 43.06
CA HIS A 538 26.57 11.85 43.70
C HIS A 538 27.68 11.90 42.64
N ASP A 539 28.97 12.05 43.01
CA ASP A 539 30.03 12.34 42.02
C ASP A 539 30.31 11.17 41.07
N GLU A 540 30.07 9.95 41.52
CA GLU A 540 30.24 8.70 40.76
C GLU A 540 29.04 8.38 39.87
N ASP A 541 27.93 9.13 39.97
CA ASP A 541 26.76 8.95 39.12
C ASP A 541 27.04 9.49 37.71
N HIS A 542 27.17 8.58 36.75
CA HIS A 542 27.47 8.91 35.36
C HIS A 542 26.21 9.06 34.49
N ASP A 543 25.04 8.69 35.03
CA ASP A 543 23.80 8.55 34.29
C ASP A 543 22.82 9.70 34.56
N GLY A 544 22.98 10.44 35.67
CA GLY A 544 22.26 11.69 35.90
C GLY A 544 22.77 12.89 35.07
N TYR A 545 21.92 13.90 34.87
CA TYR A 545 22.32 15.16 34.24
C TYR A 545 22.88 16.17 35.27
N SER A 546 23.76 17.07 34.84
CA SER A 546 24.45 18.01 35.75
C SER A 546 23.88 19.44 35.75
N GLY A 547 22.91 19.75 34.87
CA GLY A 547 22.27 21.06 34.79
C GLY A 547 21.04 21.21 35.69
N LEU A 548 20.35 22.34 35.52
CA LEU A 548 19.07 22.62 36.18
C LEU A 548 17.90 21.81 35.58
N TYR A 549 18.04 21.30 34.35
CA TYR A 549 17.05 20.46 33.69
C TYR A 549 17.74 19.32 32.94
N PRO A 550 16.98 18.27 32.56
CA PRO A 550 17.39 17.38 31.48
C PRO A 550 17.82 18.14 30.22
N GLY A 551 18.99 17.83 29.68
CA GLY A 551 19.56 18.55 28.54
C GLY A 551 18.67 18.54 27.29
N ILE A 552 18.11 17.37 26.95
CA ILE A 552 17.23 17.24 25.77
C ILE A 552 15.92 18.04 25.95
N VAL A 553 15.40 18.15 27.18
CA VAL A 553 14.19 18.97 27.44
C VAL A 553 14.51 20.46 27.31
N GLU A 554 15.70 20.90 27.74
CA GLU A 554 16.19 22.27 27.48
C GLU A 554 16.30 22.53 25.97
N GLU A 555 16.87 21.60 25.22
CA GLU A 555 17.04 21.74 23.76
C GLU A 555 15.67 21.81 23.05
N ALA A 556 14.71 20.97 23.46
CA ALA A 556 13.33 21.01 22.96
C ALA A 556 12.66 22.37 23.22
N TRP A 557 12.78 22.89 24.45
CA TRP A 557 12.25 24.20 24.81
C TRP A 557 12.87 25.30 23.93
N ARG A 558 14.19 25.30 23.73
CA ARG A 558 14.89 26.28 22.88
C ARG A 558 14.45 26.24 21.42
N ALA A 559 14.19 25.06 20.86
CA ALA A 559 13.63 24.94 19.52
C ALA A 559 12.21 25.51 19.44
N LEU A 560 11.36 25.24 20.43
CA LEU A 560 9.97 25.71 20.46
C LEU A 560 9.86 27.24 20.61
N GLU A 561 10.76 27.85 21.39
CA GLU A 561 10.88 29.31 21.52
C GLU A 561 11.22 29.97 20.17
N GLN A 562 12.05 29.31 19.35
CA GLN A 562 12.39 29.77 18.01
C GLN A 562 11.40 29.31 16.93
N ASN A 563 10.31 28.64 17.32
CA ASN A 563 9.30 28.09 16.42
C ASN A 563 9.87 27.11 15.39
N LEU A 564 10.93 26.39 15.75
CA LEU A 564 11.55 25.37 14.91
C LEU A 564 10.72 24.08 14.88
N PRO A 565 10.70 23.35 13.75
CA PRO A 565 10.19 21.99 13.67
C PRO A 565 10.90 21.07 14.67
N LEU A 566 10.11 20.36 15.47
CA LEU A 566 10.59 19.40 16.45
C LEU A 566 9.94 18.03 16.21
N TYR A 567 10.74 16.98 16.32
CA TYR A 567 10.32 15.58 16.17
C TYR A 567 10.75 14.81 17.44
N ALA A 568 9.81 14.53 18.33
CA ALA A 568 10.07 13.81 19.58
C ALA A 568 9.80 12.30 19.40
N VAL A 569 10.85 11.48 19.43
CA VAL A 569 10.72 10.01 19.38
C VAL A 569 10.56 9.48 20.81
N GLY A 570 9.35 9.59 21.33
CA GLY A 570 9.04 9.28 22.74
C GLY A 570 9.00 7.79 23.06
N GLY A 571 8.80 6.91 22.07
CA GLY A 571 8.64 5.48 22.31
C GLY A 571 9.85 4.81 22.97
N TYR A 572 11.05 5.37 22.86
CA TYR A 572 12.27 4.86 23.51
C TYR A 572 12.51 5.44 24.93
N GLY A 573 11.50 6.11 25.50
CA GLY A 573 11.56 6.65 26.85
C GLY A 573 12.46 7.88 26.98
N GLY A 574 12.89 8.14 28.21
CA GLY A 574 13.82 9.19 28.55
C GLY A 574 13.26 10.60 28.40
N ALA A 575 14.16 11.58 28.29
CA ALA A 575 13.79 12.98 28.11
C ALA A 575 12.92 13.24 26.86
N ALA A 576 13.09 12.49 25.78
CA ALA A 576 12.27 12.58 24.58
C ALA A 576 10.80 12.22 24.86
N GLU A 577 10.53 11.21 25.70
CA GLU A 577 9.18 10.85 26.15
C GLU A 577 8.57 11.98 26.99
N LEU A 578 9.34 12.56 27.92
CA LEU A 578 8.86 13.70 28.73
C LEU A 578 8.41 14.86 27.83
N VAL A 579 9.19 15.18 26.79
CA VAL A 579 8.82 16.21 25.80
C VAL A 579 7.57 15.80 25.03
N ALA A 580 7.46 14.55 24.59
CA ALA A 580 6.29 14.05 23.86
C ALA A 580 5.00 14.14 24.70
N ILE A 581 5.06 13.77 25.98
CA ILE A 581 3.95 13.90 26.95
C ILE A 581 3.51 15.36 27.07
N LEU A 582 4.46 16.28 27.25
CA LEU A 582 4.17 17.71 27.39
C LEU A 582 3.59 18.30 26.10
N LEU A 583 4.16 17.97 24.94
CA LEU A 583 3.64 18.39 23.64
C LEU A 583 2.21 17.91 23.41
N GLY A 584 1.90 16.67 23.83
CA GLY A 584 0.57 16.07 23.77
C GLY A 584 -0.46 16.68 24.74
N GLY A 585 -0.04 17.59 25.63
CA GLY A 585 -0.90 18.21 26.64
C GLY A 585 -1.09 17.38 27.91
N GLY A 586 -0.26 16.35 28.12
CA GLY A 586 -0.30 15.45 29.27
C GLY A 586 -0.01 16.13 30.61
N SER A 587 -0.03 15.33 31.68
CA SER A 587 0.32 15.77 33.04
C SER A 587 1.82 16.06 33.16
N PHE A 588 2.19 16.93 34.10
CA PHE A 588 3.58 17.17 34.46
C PHE A 588 4.22 15.89 35.00
N PRO A 589 5.26 15.36 34.33
CA PRO A 589 5.98 14.19 34.83
C PRO A 589 6.72 14.51 36.13
N GLU A 590 6.79 13.54 37.06
CA GLU A 590 7.55 13.69 38.31
C GLU A 590 9.05 13.99 38.05
N ALA A 591 9.60 13.48 36.95
CA ALA A 591 10.97 13.78 36.52
C ALA A 591 11.22 15.29 36.29
N LEU A 592 10.18 16.08 36.09
CA LEU A 592 10.22 17.54 35.90
C LEU A 592 9.64 18.32 37.09
N ASP A 593 9.62 17.70 38.28
CA ASP A 593 9.25 18.33 39.55
C ASP A 593 10.52 18.75 40.32
N ASP A 594 10.78 20.05 40.35
CA ASP A 594 11.93 20.64 41.03
C ASP A 594 11.83 20.44 42.55
N THR A 595 10.62 20.37 43.11
CA THR A 595 10.41 20.15 44.55
C THR A 595 10.78 18.73 44.99
N HIS A 596 10.59 17.75 44.11
CA HIS A 596 11.05 16.38 44.32
C HIS A 596 12.59 16.35 44.40
N TRP A 597 13.27 16.90 43.39
CA TRP A 597 14.73 16.81 43.27
C TRP A 597 15.49 17.69 44.27
N ARG A 598 14.93 18.83 44.69
CA ARG A 598 15.55 19.70 45.72
C ARG A 598 15.71 19.03 47.10
N GLN A 599 15.06 17.88 47.31
CA GLN A 599 15.29 17.06 48.51
C GLN A 599 16.68 16.40 48.49
N GLN A 600 17.28 16.24 47.31
CA GLN A 600 18.61 15.69 47.12
C GLN A 600 19.66 16.79 47.27
N GLU A 601 20.58 16.62 48.22
CA GLU A 601 21.54 17.66 48.63
C GLU A 601 22.39 18.18 47.45
N ARG A 602 22.92 17.27 46.64
CA ARG A 602 23.77 17.61 45.49
C ARG A 602 23.03 18.47 44.47
N TYR A 603 21.83 18.05 44.07
CA TYR A 603 21.04 18.78 43.09
C TYR A 603 20.66 20.16 43.61
N ARG A 604 20.18 20.25 44.86
CA ARG A 604 19.84 21.53 45.51
C ARG A 604 21.00 22.51 45.50
N ASN A 605 22.19 22.08 45.93
CA ASN A 605 23.37 22.93 45.98
C ASN A 605 23.77 23.43 44.57
N ASN A 606 23.70 22.56 43.56
CA ASN A 606 24.01 22.91 42.17
C ASN A 606 22.97 23.88 41.57
N ALA A 607 21.68 23.62 41.80
CA ALA A 607 20.59 24.49 41.35
C ALA A 607 20.69 25.89 41.98
N GLU A 608 20.97 25.98 43.29
CA GLU A 608 21.20 27.25 43.98
C GLU A 608 22.42 28.01 43.41
N ALA A 609 23.51 27.31 43.11
CA ALA A 609 24.69 27.92 42.50
C ALA A 609 24.42 28.47 41.09
N ILE A 610 23.68 27.73 40.25
CA ILE A 610 23.30 28.17 38.90
C ILE A 610 22.36 29.39 38.97
N LEU A 611 21.34 29.36 39.83
CA LEU A 611 20.35 30.43 39.95
C LEU A 611 20.93 31.72 40.55
N ALA A 612 21.98 31.61 41.37
CA ALA A 612 22.67 32.77 41.96
C ALA A 612 23.71 33.41 41.03
N ASP A 613 24.05 32.77 39.90
CA ASP A 613 25.05 33.27 38.97
C ASP A 613 24.57 34.53 38.24
N HIS A 614 25.43 35.54 38.16
CA HIS A 614 25.09 36.84 37.56
C HIS A 614 24.83 36.76 36.04
N ARG A 615 25.38 35.77 35.34
CA ARG A 615 25.15 35.55 33.90
C ARG A 615 23.96 34.64 33.60
N PHE A 616 23.29 34.10 34.62
CA PHE A 616 22.12 33.24 34.44
C PHE A 616 21.02 33.89 33.59
N ALA A 617 20.71 35.16 33.90
CA ALA A 617 19.70 35.93 33.17
C ALA A 617 20.06 36.14 31.68
N GLU A 618 21.36 36.22 31.34
CA GLU A 618 21.81 36.40 29.95
C GLU A 618 21.54 35.15 29.10
N LEU A 619 21.57 33.95 29.70
CA LEU A 619 21.29 32.69 29.01
C LEU A 619 19.81 32.49 28.65
N ASN A 620 18.94 33.37 29.15
CA ASN A 620 17.48 33.29 29.04
C ASN A 620 16.97 31.90 29.42
N LEU A 621 17.35 31.39 30.60
CA LEU A 621 16.87 30.10 31.09
C LEU A 621 15.62 30.31 31.99
N PRO A 622 14.64 29.38 31.97
CA PRO A 622 13.54 29.38 32.96
C PRO A 622 14.04 29.29 34.40
N HIS A 623 13.30 29.68 35.42
CA HIS A 623 13.80 29.59 36.81
C HIS A 623 13.61 28.20 37.44
N SER A 624 12.76 27.33 36.88
CA SER A 624 12.51 25.98 37.38
C SER A 624 12.13 24.98 36.26
N MET A 625 12.12 23.69 36.59
CA MET A 625 11.66 22.64 35.68
C MET A 625 10.18 22.79 35.32
N GLU A 626 9.35 23.23 36.26
CA GLU A 626 7.92 23.43 36.04
C GLU A 626 7.66 24.57 35.05
N GLU A 627 8.42 25.66 35.14
CA GLU A 627 8.32 26.78 34.19
C GLU A 627 8.68 26.32 32.77
N LEU A 628 9.78 25.58 32.64
CA LEU A 628 10.21 24.97 31.37
C LEU A 628 9.15 24.00 30.82
N ALA A 629 8.64 23.11 31.66
CA ALA A 629 7.63 22.12 31.28
C ALA A 629 6.30 22.77 30.88
N GLN A 630 5.88 23.81 31.62
CA GLN A 630 4.68 24.59 31.32
C GLN A 630 4.82 25.29 29.97
N ALA A 631 5.97 25.91 29.69
CA ALA A 631 6.24 26.55 28.40
C ALA A 631 6.15 25.57 27.22
N ILE A 632 6.75 24.39 27.34
CA ILE A 632 6.66 23.33 26.31
C ILE A 632 5.20 22.91 26.10
N ARG A 633 4.45 22.68 27.19
CA ARG A 633 3.06 22.23 27.15
C ARG A 633 2.11 23.24 26.52
N GLU A 634 2.29 24.53 26.81
CA GLU A 634 1.50 25.61 26.22
C GLU A 634 1.73 25.73 24.70
N ARG A 635 3.00 25.62 24.28
CA ARG A 635 3.38 25.59 22.87
C ARG A 635 2.79 24.35 22.19
N GLY A 636 2.94 23.16 22.78
CA GLY A 636 2.38 21.91 22.27
C GLY A 636 0.87 21.97 22.07
N THR A 637 0.13 22.47 23.07
CA THR A 637 -1.33 22.66 23.00
C THR A 637 -1.75 23.57 21.84
N THR A 638 -0.96 24.60 21.55
CA THR A 638 -1.21 25.53 20.44
C THR A 638 -0.87 24.90 19.09
N LEU A 639 0.30 24.27 18.98
CA LEU A 639 0.81 23.70 17.72
C LEU A 639 -0.02 22.48 17.28
N LEU A 640 -0.41 21.63 18.23
CA LEU A 640 -1.22 20.43 18.01
C LEU A 640 -2.74 20.65 18.14
N ALA A 641 -3.21 21.90 18.19
CA ALA A 641 -4.64 22.22 18.27
C ALA A 641 -5.44 21.71 17.06
N SER A 642 -4.82 21.65 15.87
CA SER A 642 -5.43 21.15 14.63
C SER A 642 -4.37 20.55 13.69
N SER A 643 -4.77 19.67 12.77
CA SER A 643 -3.85 19.16 11.74
C SER A 643 -3.28 20.26 10.84
N LYS A 644 -3.98 21.39 10.67
CA LYS A 644 -3.49 22.54 9.91
C LYS A 644 -2.34 23.27 10.61
N SER A 645 -2.48 23.56 11.91
CA SER A 645 -1.42 24.20 12.71
C SER A 645 -0.22 23.26 12.87
N SER A 646 -0.47 21.97 13.10
CA SER A 646 0.56 20.95 13.21
C SER A 646 1.39 20.84 11.93
N ARG A 647 0.73 20.72 10.77
CA ARG A 647 1.42 20.66 9.47
C ARG A 647 2.15 21.96 9.16
N ALA A 648 1.62 23.11 9.62
CA ALA A 648 2.30 24.41 9.50
C ALA A 648 3.65 24.43 10.21
N TRP A 649 3.73 23.80 11.38
CA TRP A 649 4.90 23.76 12.25
C TRP A 649 5.97 22.76 11.81
N ASN A 650 5.64 21.45 11.79
CA ASN A 650 6.64 20.40 11.55
C ASN A 650 6.31 19.48 10.37
N GLY A 651 5.33 19.87 9.54
CA GLY A 651 4.96 19.10 8.35
C GLY A 651 4.11 17.86 8.62
N LEU A 652 3.88 17.51 9.89
CA LEU A 652 3.06 16.37 10.30
C LEU A 652 1.69 16.80 10.82
N SER A 653 0.68 15.95 10.67
CA SER A 653 -0.63 16.12 11.31
C SER A 653 -0.57 15.80 12.81
N VAL A 654 -1.65 16.10 13.54
CA VAL A 654 -1.74 15.77 14.97
C VAL A 654 -1.68 14.26 15.19
N ALA A 655 -2.37 13.47 14.35
CA ALA A 655 -2.34 12.01 14.45
C ALA A 655 -0.93 11.46 14.19
N GLU A 656 -0.23 11.97 13.19
CA GLU A 656 1.13 11.56 12.86
C GLU A 656 2.14 11.93 13.96
N ASN A 657 2.01 13.11 14.58
CA ASN A 657 2.83 13.46 15.73
C ASN A 657 2.59 12.51 16.91
N ARG A 658 1.33 12.18 17.22
CA ARG A 658 1.00 11.20 18.26
C ARG A 658 1.56 9.82 17.94
N MET A 659 1.48 9.38 16.68
CA MET A 659 2.11 8.14 16.25
C MET A 659 3.62 8.17 16.45
N LEU A 660 4.29 9.28 16.11
CA LEU A 660 5.74 9.44 16.33
C LEU A 660 6.12 9.41 17.81
N PHE A 661 5.29 10.03 18.67
CA PHE A 661 5.49 10.07 20.12
C PHE A 661 5.51 8.67 20.74
N ASP A 662 4.63 7.78 20.27
CA ASP A 662 4.46 6.45 20.86
C ASP A 662 5.20 5.33 20.10
N SER A 663 5.71 5.62 18.90
CA SER A 663 6.28 4.58 18.02
C SER A 663 7.65 4.08 18.50
N ARG A 664 7.86 2.77 18.32
CA ARG A 664 9.13 2.06 18.50
C ARG A 664 9.56 1.33 17.23
N ASP A 665 8.88 1.60 16.11
CA ASP A 665 9.18 1.03 14.80
C ASP A 665 10.14 1.99 14.06
N PRO A 666 11.42 1.62 13.89
CA PRO A 666 12.40 2.49 13.24
C PRO A 666 11.98 2.93 11.84
N VAL A 667 11.30 2.07 11.07
CA VAL A 667 10.85 2.36 9.71
C VAL A 667 9.75 3.42 9.73
N LEU A 668 8.76 3.29 10.62
CA LEU A 668 7.69 4.27 10.78
C LEU A 668 8.22 5.61 11.32
N ILE A 669 9.12 5.57 12.31
CA ILE A 669 9.76 6.78 12.87
C ILE A 669 10.49 7.53 11.75
N ASN A 670 11.33 6.84 11.00
CA ASN A 670 12.04 7.44 9.88
C ASN A 670 11.06 7.98 8.83
N THR A 671 9.97 7.25 8.57
CA THR A 671 8.91 7.68 7.65
C THR A 671 8.29 9.01 8.04
N LEU A 672 7.91 9.16 9.31
CA LEU A 672 7.28 10.36 9.82
C LEU A 672 8.28 11.52 9.88
N ILE A 673 9.50 11.30 10.37
CA ILE A 673 10.55 12.33 10.40
C ILE A 673 10.84 12.85 8.99
N MET A 674 11.09 11.96 8.02
CA MET A 674 11.37 12.34 6.64
C MET A 674 10.20 13.07 6.00
N LYS A 675 8.97 12.61 6.21
CA LYS A 675 7.76 13.29 5.73
C LYS A 675 7.68 14.72 6.27
N GLY A 676 7.91 14.90 7.57
CA GLY A 676 7.89 16.20 8.22
C GLY A 676 8.99 17.13 7.70
N LEU A 677 10.24 16.67 7.70
CA LEU A 677 11.40 17.47 7.28
C LEU A 677 11.29 17.90 5.82
N LEU A 678 10.92 16.98 4.92
CA LEU A 678 10.70 17.32 3.52
C LEU A 678 9.57 18.34 3.38
N ALA A 679 8.47 18.19 4.13
CA ALA A 679 7.38 19.17 4.10
C ALA A 679 7.79 20.56 4.62
N VAL A 680 8.67 20.64 5.62
CA VAL A 680 9.21 21.91 6.12
C VAL A 680 10.18 22.52 5.09
N ALA A 681 11.14 21.75 4.60
CA ALA A 681 12.10 22.22 3.60
C ALA A 681 11.39 22.74 2.34
N ARG A 682 10.29 22.08 1.92
CA ARG A 682 9.41 22.52 0.80
C ARG A 682 8.74 23.88 1.01
N LYS A 683 8.51 24.32 2.25
CA LYS A 683 7.90 25.63 2.53
C LYS A 683 8.89 26.79 2.49
N GLN A 684 10.17 26.49 2.67
CA GLN A 684 11.23 27.50 2.67
C GLN A 684 11.69 27.85 1.25
N THR A 685 11.24 27.13 0.21
CA THR A 685 11.51 27.45 -1.19
C THR A 685 10.52 28.47 -1.75
N GLU A 686 10.93 29.74 -1.79
CA GLU A 686 10.21 30.81 -2.48
C GLU A 686 10.52 30.78 -4.00
N GLY A 687 9.50 30.55 -4.83
CA GLY A 687 9.63 30.57 -6.30
C GLY A 687 8.27 30.74 -6.98
N LYS A 688 8.24 31.36 -8.18
CA LYS A 688 7.02 31.44 -9.00
C LYS A 688 6.79 30.12 -9.73
N LEU A 689 5.53 29.70 -9.87
CA LEU A 689 5.15 28.52 -10.65
C LEU A 689 5.56 28.66 -12.11
N SER A 690 6.41 27.78 -12.61
CA SER A 690 6.78 27.73 -14.02
C SER A 690 5.72 26.94 -14.81
N ILE A 691 4.89 27.61 -15.59
CA ILE A 691 3.81 27.00 -16.36
C ILE A 691 4.03 27.22 -17.87
N GLU A 692 4.07 26.15 -18.64
CA GLU A 692 3.96 26.15 -20.10
C GLU A 692 2.52 25.72 -20.47
N LEU A 693 1.71 26.66 -20.96
CA LEU A 693 0.36 26.37 -21.45
C LEU A 693 0.44 25.92 -22.93
N VAL A 694 0.04 24.68 -23.20
CA VAL A 694 0.17 24.02 -24.49
C VAL A 694 -1.19 23.84 -25.16
N TYR A 695 -1.39 24.45 -26.32
CA TYR A 695 -2.56 24.19 -27.17
C TYR A 695 -2.36 22.89 -27.96
N ALA A 696 -2.73 21.78 -27.34
CA ALA A 696 -2.57 20.42 -27.87
C ALA A 696 -3.39 19.42 -27.04
N THR A 697 -3.27 18.13 -27.33
CA THR A 697 -3.77 17.06 -26.46
C THR A 697 -2.63 16.48 -25.63
N VAL A 698 -2.95 15.78 -24.54
CA VAL A 698 -1.96 15.06 -23.72
C VAL A 698 -1.16 14.01 -24.52
N LYS A 699 -1.67 13.58 -25.69
CA LYS A 699 -0.97 12.67 -26.62
C LYS A 699 0.28 13.30 -27.24
N ASP A 700 0.32 14.63 -27.27
CA ASP A 700 1.42 15.41 -27.83
C ASP A 700 2.47 15.75 -26.75
N ALA A 701 2.37 15.12 -25.57
CA ALA A 701 3.36 15.20 -24.51
C ALA A 701 4.70 14.64 -24.96
N VAL A 702 5.77 15.36 -24.64
CA VAL A 702 7.16 15.00 -24.95
C VAL A 702 8.00 15.27 -23.71
N ASN A 703 8.83 14.31 -23.34
CA ASN A 703 9.79 14.38 -22.25
C ASN A 703 9.15 14.85 -20.93
N LEU A 704 8.10 14.18 -20.46
CA LEU A 704 7.51 14.47 -19.16
C LEU A 704 7.93 13.40 -18.14
N ASP A 705 8.15 13.77 -16.89
CA ASP A 705 8.40 12.78 -15.85
C ASP A 705 7.08 12.13 -15.42
N ALA A 706 6.01 12.93 -15.32
CA ALA A 706 4.68 12.40 -15.07
C ALA A 706 3.57 13.23 -15.71
N ILE A 707 2.39 12.63 -15.83
CA ILE A 707 1.15 13.30 -16.23
C ILE A 707 0.11 13.13 -15.13
N ALA A 708 -0.40 14.22 -14.57
CA ALA A 708 -1.44 14.21 -13.55
C ALA A 708 -2.83 14.47 -14.10
N ILE A 709 -3.76 13.62 -13.66
CA ILE A 709 -5.19 13.76 -13.91
C ILE A 709 -5.99 13.49 -12.63
N ALA A 710 -7.05 14.28 -12.42
CA ALA A 710 -7.97 14.08 -11.30
C ALA A 710 -9.34 13.62 -11.79
N THR A 711 -9.88 12.58 -11.16
CA THR A 711 -11.12 11.92 -11.58
C THR A 711 -12.01 11.59 -10.38
N PHE A 712 -13.33 11.62 -10.52
CA PHE A 712 -14.26 11.19 -9.46
C PHE A 712 -14.21 9.67 -9.29
N ALA A 713 -14.34 9.15 -8.07
CA ALA A 713 -14.15 7.73 -7.75
C ALA A 713 -15.08 6.78 -8.53
N ASP A 714 -16.33 7.19 -8.79
CA ASP A 714 -17.36 6.35 -9.42
C ASP A 714 -17.77 6.78 -10.83
N VAL A 715 -17.11 7.78 -11.40
CA VAL A 715 -17.43 8.27 -12.76
C VAL A 715 -16.49 7.65 -13.78
N PRO A 716 -16.98 6.92 -14.80
CA PRO A 716 -16.16 6.42 -15.89
C PRO A 716 -15.26 7.52 -16.50
N LEU A 717 -14.03 7.16 -16.85
CA LEU A 717 -13.07 8.09 -17.42
C LEU A 717 -13.62 8.63 -18.76
N GLY A 718 -13.57 9.95 -18.93
CA GLY A 718 -13.94 10.65 -20.16
C GLY A 718 -12.86 11.65 -20.57
N GLY A 719 -12.93 12.15 -21.82
CA GLY A 719 -11.99 13.17 -22.31
C GLY A 719 -10.51 12.75 -22.22
N ALA A 720 -9.70 13.55 -21.52
CA ALA A 720 -8.27 13.27 -21.33
C ALA A 720 -8.00 11.96 -20.55
N GLY A 721 -8.85 11.61 -19.58
CA GLY A 721 -8.71 10.38 -18.80
C GLY A 721 -9.02 9.12 -19.62
N ALA A 722 -10.03 9.17 -20.50
CA ALA A 722 -10.32 8.08 -21.44
C ALA A 722 -9.21 7.92 -22.48
N ALA A 723 -8.71 9.04 -23.01
CA ALA A 723 -7.59 9.01 -23.94
C ALA A 723 -6.37 8.33 -23.33
N LEU A 724 -6.00 8.69 -22.09
CA LEU A 724 -4.88 8.07 -21.37
C LEU A 724 -5.10 6.58 -21.08
N ASP A 725 -6.30 6.17 -20.66
CA ASP A 725 -6.62 4.76 -20.35
C ASP A 725 -6.63 3.85 -21.60
N ASP A 726 -7.09 4.37 -22.75
CA ASP A 726 -6.99 3.70 -24.05
C ASP A 726 -5.53 3.46 -24.48
N PHE A 727 -4.63 4.37 -24.11
CA PHE A 727 -3.20 4.23 -24.40
C PHE A 727 -2.51 3.27 -23.44
N ALA A 728 -2.81 3.37 -22.15
CA ALA A 728 -2.25 2.57 -21.08
C ALA A 728 -2.90 1.18 -20.93
N VAL A 729 -3.68 0.72 -21.92
CA VAL A 729 -4.31 -0.62 -21.96
C VAL A 729 -5.13 -0.94 -20.70
N GLY A 730 -5.78 0.05 -20.10
CA GLY A 730 -6.59 -0.12 -18.87
C GLY A 730 -5.84 -0.04 -17.54
N LEU A 731 -4.53 0.22 -17.55
CA LEU A 731 -3.71 0.35 -16.33
C LEU A 731 -4.16 1.53 -15.45
N PHE A 732 -4.67 2.61 -16.06
CA PHE A 732 -5.16 3.77 -15.32
C PHE A 732 -6.44 3.42 -14.53
N LYS A 733 -7.32 2.63 -15.14
CA LYS A 733 -8.48 2.03 -14.47
C LYS A 733 -8.07 1.11 -13.30
N GLU A 734 -7.05 0.27 -13.45
CA GLU A 734 -6.54 -0.60 -12.38
C GLU A 734 -5.92 0.18 -11.21
N GLY A 735 -5.13 1.22 -11.49
CA GLY A 735 -4.54 2.11 -10.47
C GLY A 735 -5.61 2.82 -9.65
N ARG A 736 -6.67 3.30 -10.31
CA ARG A 736 -7.82 3.93 -9.64
C ARG A 736 -8.59 2.96 -8.74
N MET A 737 -8.78 1.71 -9.16
CA MET A 737 -9.46 0.67 -8.36
C MET A 737 -8.64 0.22 -7.14
N SER A 738 -7.31 0.34 -7.20
CA SER A 738 -6.40 -0.01 -6.10
C SER A 738 -6.03 1.19 -5.22
N ALA A 739 -6.65 2.37 -5.45
CA ALA A 739 -6.35 3.63 -4.77
C ALA A 739 -4.86 4.02 -4.81
N ARG A 740 -4.12 3.56 -5.83
CA ARG A 740 -2.70 3.88 -6.00
C ARG A 740 -2.56 5.16 -6.83
N PRO A 741 -1.88 6.20 -6.31
CA PRO A 741 -1.77 7.48 -7.01
C PRO A 741 -0.86 7.43 -8.24
N LEU A 742 -0.02 6.41 -8.37
CA LEU A 742 0.96 6.27 -9.45
C LEU A 742 0.80 4.95 -10.21
N VAL A 743 0.72 5.04 -11.53
CA VAL A 743 0.73 3.89 -12.44
C VAL A 743 1.94 4.02 -13.35
N GLY A 744 2.84 3.03 -13.31
CA GLY A 744 3.95 2.94 -14.25
C GLY A 744 3.45 2.53 -15.64
N ASP A 745 3.94 3.19 -16.68
CA ASP A 745 3.56 2.87 -18.05
C ASP A 745 4.37 1.66 -18.57
N GLU A 746 3.75 0.48 -18.62
CA GLU A 746 4.34 -0.68 -19.31
C GLU A 746 4.33 -0.53 -20.85
N SER A 747 3.67 0.51 -21.38
CA SER A 747 3.46 0.77 -22.80
C SER A 747 4.14 2.05 -23.29
N SER A 748 5.39 2.27 -22.84
CA SER A 748 6.29 3.44 -23.08
C SER A 748 6.54 3.87 -24.53
N HIS A 749 5.79 3.36 -25.50
CA HIS A 749 5.86 3.70 -26.92
C HIS A 749 4.74 4.64 -27.39
N ARG A 750 3.79 5.05 -26.53
CA ARG A 750 2.60 5.82 -26.97
C ARG A 750 2.46 7.22 -26.36
N ILE A 751 2.99 7.45 -25.16
CA ILE A 751 3.07 8.77 -24.53
C ILE A 751 4.49 8.88 -23.96
N ASP A 752 5.15 10.01 -24.21
CA ASP A 752 6.50 10.24 -23.74
C ASP A 752 6.46 10.83 -22.32
N ALA A 753 5.95 10.01 -21.39
CA ALA A 753 5.94 10.27 -19.95
C ALA A 753 6.32 9.00 -19.17
N ASP A 754 7.12 9.14 -18.11
CA ASP A 754 7.54 7.97 -17.31
C ASP A 754 6.43 7.45 -16.39
N TRP A 755 5.57 8.34 -15.88
CA TRP A 755 4.52 7.99 -14.93
C TRP A 755 3.17 8.68 -15.23
N VAL A 756 2.08 8.07 -14.76
CA VAL A 756 0.77 8.71 -14.72
C VAL A 756 0.28 8.82 -13.28
N LEU A 757 -0.08 10.03 -12.89
CA LEU A 757 -0.62 10.40 -11.58
C LEU A 757 -2.14 10.47 -11.63
N SER A 758 -2.80 9.73 -10.74
CA SER A 758 -4.25 9.71 -10.58
C SER A 758 -4.64 10.22 -9.20
N SER A 759 -5.36 11.34 -9.14
CA SER A 759 -5.96 11.84 -7.90
C SER A 759 -7.48 11.65 -7.91
N SER A 760 -8.03 11.20 -6.78
CA SER A 760 -9.48 11.07 -6.62
C SER A 760 -10.12 12.39 -6.20
N LEU A 761 -11.17 12.81 -6.91
CA LEU A 761 -12.04 13.91 -6.52
C LEU A 761 -13.19 13.45 -5.60
N GLY A 762 -13.18 12.19 -5.15
CA GLY A 762 -14.24 11.60 -4.33
C GLY A 762 -15.53 11.29 -5.10
N GLU A 763 -16.64 11.16 -4.38
CA GLU A 763 -17.96 10.91 -4.95
C GLU A 763 -18.61 12.21 -5.49
N PRO A 764 -19.35 12.18 -6.62
CA PRO A 764 -19.97 13.38 -7.20
C PRO A 764 -21.08 14.04 -6.36
N ALA A 765 -21.58 13.38 -5.31
CA ALA A 765 -22.82 13.73 -4.63
C ALA A 765 -22.73 14.92 -3.64
N GLU A 766 -21.52 15.37 -3.28
CA GLU A 766 -21.28 16.38 -2.22
C GLU A 766 -21.00 17.80 -2.81
N PRO A 767 -21.93 18.76 -2.75
CA PRO A 767 -21.83 19.99 -3.55
C PRO A 767 -20.98 21.13 -2.98
N VAL A 768 -20.52 21.07 -1.73
CA VAL A 768 -19.91 22.24 -1.05
C VAL A 768 -18.36 22.22 -1.07
N GLU A 769 -17.73 21.08 -1.37
CA GLU A 769 -16.28 20.90 -1.23
C GLU A 769 -15.50 20.70 -2.55
N ILE A 770 -16.13 20.85 -3.73
CA ILE A 770 -15.48 20.42 -4.98
C ILE A 770 -14.17 21.17 -5.30
N PHE A 771 -14.11 22.47 -5.01
CA PHE A 771 -12.89 23.26 -5.22
C PHE A 771 -11.81 22.93 -4.19
N ASP A 772 -12.18 22.62 -2.95
CA ASP A 772 -11.24 22.13 -1.94
C ASP A 772 -10.71 20.74 -2.31
N LYS A 773 -11.55 19.88 -2.90
CA LYS A 773 -11.13 18.57 -3.44
C LYS A 773 -10.21 18.71 -4.65
N ILE A 774 -10.45 19.68 -5.55
CA ILE A 774 -9.54 20.00 -6.66
C ILE A 774 -8.20 20.53 -6.12
N CYS A 775 -8.24 21.46 -5.16
CA CYS A 775 -7.06 21.99 -4.50
C CYS A 775 -6.27 20.85 -3.83
N GLY A 776 -6.95 19.97 -3.09
CA GLY A 776 -6.34 18.80 -2.45
C GLY A 776 -5.78 17.79 -3.45
N ALA A 777 -6.44 17.56 -4.59
CA ALA A 777 -5.92 16.71 -5.65
C ALA A 777 -4.66 17.32 -6.30
N ALA A 778 -4.67 18.63 -6.56
CA ALA A 778 -3.52 19.36 -7.07
C ALA A 778 -2.36 19.38 -6.06
N GLU A 779 -2.66 19.54 -4.76
CA GLU A 779 -1.71 19.46 -3.66
C GLU A 779 -1.08 18.06 -3.58
N GLN A 780 -1.88 16.99 -3.67
CA GLN A 780 -1.36 15.61 -3.74
C GLN A 780 -0.43 15.40 -4.95
N CYS A 781 -0.80 15.94 -6.12
CA CYS A 781 0.06 15.87 -7.31
C CYS A 781 1.37 16.64 -7.10
N ALA A 782 1.33 17.84 -6.53
CA ALA A 782 2.51 18.64 -6.24
C ALA A 782 3.40 17.98 -5.17
N GLU A 783 2.83 17.50 -4.08
CA GLU A 783 3.54 16.74 -3.04
C GLU A 783 4.22 15.50 -3.63
N PHE A 784 3.55 14.81 -4.55
CA PHE A 784 4.13 13.71 -5.29
C PHE A 784 5.30 14.18 -6.16
N CYS A 785 5.11 15.20 -7.00
CA CYS A 785 6.16 15.71 -7.87
C CYS A 785 7.41 16.10 -7.10
N GLN A 786 7.25 16.82 -5.98
CA GLN A 786 8.38 17.19 -5.14
C GLN A 786 9.00 16.00 -4.42
N ARG A 787 8.19 15.09 -3.87
CA ARG A 787 8.71 13.89 -3.20
C ARG A 787 9.55 13.04 -4.15
N PHE A 788 9.09 12.89 -5.39
CA PHE A 788 9.74 12.05 -6.38
C PHE A 788 10.77 12.79 -7.23
N GLY A 789 10.91 14.11 -7.07
CA GLY A 789 11.87 14.93 -7.81
C GLY A 789 11.51 15.04 -9.29
N LEU A 790 10.23 15.16 -9.60
CA LEU A 790 9.72 15.40 -10.96
C LEU A 790 10.04 16.83 -11.37
N GLU A 791 10.78 16.99 -12.46
CA GLU A 791 11.15 18.27 -13.06
C GLU A 791 10.11 18.74 -14.08
N ARG A 792 9.38 17.82 -14.72
CA ARG A 792 8.42 18.10 -15.80
C ARG A 792 7.10 17.38 -15.57
N LEU A 793 6.07 18.14 -15.18
CA LEU A 793 4.72 17.63 -14.90
C LEU A 793 3.76 18.03 -16.02
N GLY A 794 3.11 17.06 -16.68
CA GLY A 794 1.94 17.32 -17.51
C GLY A 794 0.67 17.42 -16.69
N VAL A 795 -0.15 18.44 -16.91
CA VAL A 795 -1.49 18.55 -16.30
C VAL A 795 -2.56 18.88 -17.35
N VAL A 796 -3.79 18.54 -17.02
CA VAL A 796 -5.01 19.05 -17.68
C VAL A 796 -5.88 19.72 -16.63
N THR A 797 -6.81 20.58 -17.04
CA THR A 797 -7.77 21.17 -16.09
C THR A 797 -8.59 20.07 -15.37
N PHE A 798 -8.41 19.95 -14.05
CA PHE A 798 -9.05 18.92 -13.21
C PHE A 798 -10.57 19.08 -13.20
N GLY A 799 -11.31 17.97 -13.29
CA GLY A 799 -12.78 17.97 -13.39
C GLY A 799 -13.34 18.40 -14.76
N GLY A 800 -12.52 18.96 -15.66
CA GLY A 800 -12.88 19.28 -17.03
C GLY A 800 -14.21 20.04 -17.18
N ARG A 801 -15.09 19.57 -18.08
CA ARG A 801 -16.41 20.17 -18.36
C ARG A 801 -17.51 19.86 -17.34
N ALA A 802 -17.25 18.99 -16.35
CA ALA A 802 -18.25 18.62 -15.35
C ALA A 802 -18.54 19.76 -14.36
N ILE A 803 -17.65 20.76 -14.29
CA ILE A 803 -17.71 21.89 -13.37
C ILE A 803 -17.83 23.18 -14.20
N GLY A 804 -18.90 23.94 -14.00
CA GLY A 804 -19.25 25.09 -14.86
C GLY A 804 -18.43 26.37 -14.66
N ASP A 805 -17.48 26.41 -13.72
CA ASP A 805 -16.72 27.62 -13.34
C ASP A 805 -15.20 27.42 -13.51
N SER A 806 -14.69 27.55 -14.75
CA SER A 806 -13.28 27.34 -15.08
C SER A 806 -12.33 28.26 -14.29
N ALA A 807 -12.77 29.44 -13.87
CA ALA A 807 -11.93 30.38 -13.13
C ALA A 807 -11.58 29.86 -11.74
N LYS A 808 -12.59 29.39 -10.99
CA LYS A 808 -12.38 28.79 -9.67
C LYS A 808 -11.61 27.47 -9.72
N VAL A 809 -11.76 26.69 -10.80
CA VAL A 809 -10.98 25.47 -10.99
C VAL A 809 -9.50 25.80 -11.16
N VAL A 810 -9.16 26.77 -12.02
CA VAL A 810 -7.77 27.21 -12.22
C VAL A 810 -7.19 27.77 -10.93
N GLU A 811 -7.93 28.61 -10.19
CA GLU A 811 -7.50 29.13 -8.88
C GLU A 811 -7.23 28.01 -7.86
N ALA A 812 -8.12 27.03 -7.75
CA ALA A 812 -7.94 25.88 -6.87
C ALA A 812 -6.71 25.04 -7.26
N MET A 813 -6.51 24.79 -8.55
CA MET A 813 -5.32 24.08 -9.04
C MET A 813 -4.04 24.87 -8.79
N LEU A 814 -4.01 26.18 -9.03
CA LEU A 814 -2.85 27.03 -8.72
C LEU A 814 -2.53 27.01 -7.22
N SER A 815 -3.55 27.03 -6.37
CA SER A 815 -3.38 26.94 -4.92
C SER A 815 -2.77 25.61 -4.51
N GLY A 816 -3.24 24.49 -5.06
CA GLY A 816 -2.68 23.16 -4.76
C GLY A 816 -1.29 22.94 -5.36
N LEU A 817 -1.05 23.43 -6.59
CA LEU A 817 0.24 23.29 -7.28
C LEU A 817 1.30 24.26 -6.75
N ALA A 818 0.92 25.30 -5.99
CA ALA A 818 1.81 26.32 -5.46
C ALA A 818 3.07 25.78 -4.76
N LEU A 819 2.98 24.58 -4.16
CA LEU A 819 4.10 23.91 -3.53
C LEU A 819 5.28 23.71 -4.48
N LEU A 820 5.06 23.48 -5.78
CA LEU A 820 6.10 23.17 -6.76
C LEU A 820 7.12 24.29 -6.99
N GLY A 821 6.73 25.54 -6.76
CA GLY A 821 7.58 26.70 -7.03
C GLY A 821 8.12 26.72 -8.46
N ASP A 822 9.40 27.08 -8.63
CA ASP A 822 10.10 27.11 -9.91
C ASP A 822 10.88 25.82 -10.24
N ARG A 823 10.86 24.83 -9.34
CA ARG A 823 11.62 23.57 -9.47
C ARG A 823 11.01 22.59 -10.48
N THR A 824 9.69 22.62 -10.65
CA THR A 824 8.98 21.74 -11.59
C THR A 824 8.30 22.59 -12.66
N GLN A 825 8.62 22.34 -13.93
CA GLN A 825 7.91 22.91 -15.06
C GLN A 825 6.57 22.19 -15.28
N ILE A 826 5.47 22.93 -15.20
CA ILE A 826 4.12 22.43 -15.42
C ILE A 826 3.74 22.65 -16.89
N CYS A 827 3.60 21.57 -17.65
CA CYS A 827 3.05 21.57 -19.01
C CYS A 827 1.53 21.40 -18.92
N TRP A 828 0.78 22.50 -19.02
CA TRP A 828 -0.69 22.51 -18.95
C TRP A 828 -1.30 22.36 -20.34
N PHE A 829 -1.95 21.23 -20.62
CA PHE A 829 -2.51 20.93 -21.93
C PHE A 829 -3.98 21.35 -22.05
N GLU A 830 -4.30 22.15 -23.06
CA GLU A 830 -5.69 22.48 -23.43
C GLU A 830 -5.95 22.26 -24.92
N SER A 831 -6.95 21.43 -25.23
CA SER A 831 -7.25 20.99 -26.61
C SER A 831 -8.23 21.89 -27.35
N LYS A 832 -8.89 22.83 -26.66
CA LYS A 832 -9.92 23.71 -27.22
C LYS A 832 -9.47 25.16 -27.16
N GLU A 833 -9.55 25.85 -28.29
CA GLU A 833 -9.01 27.20 -28.44
C GLU A 833 -9.65 28.19 -27.45
N HIS A 834 -10.97 28.14 -27.28
CA HIS A 834 -11.69 29.00 -26.33
C HIS A 834 -11.30 28.76 -24.86
N GLU A 835 -11.05 27.51 -24.45
CA GLU A 835 -10.62 27.24 -23.07
C GLU A 835 -9.14 27.57 -22.87
N PHE A 836 -8.29 27.33 -23.87
CA PHE A 836 -6.90 27.78 -23.89
C PHE A 836 -6.80 29.29 -23.66
N GLU A 837 -7.57 30.09 -24.39
CA GLU A 837 -7.57 31.55 -24.27
C GLU A 837 -8.06 32.03 -22.88
N LYS A 838 -9.05 31.35 -22.30
CA LYS A 838 -9.54 31.65 -20.94
C LYS A 838 -8.48 31.34 -19.88
N VAL A 839 -7.91 30.14 -19.91
CA VAL A 839 -6.87 29.72 -18.96
C VAL A 839 -5.66 30.63 -19.08
N GLU A 840 -5.24 30.96 -20.30
CA GLU A 840 -4.17 31.93 -20.56
C GLU A 840 -4.45 33.29 -19.89
N ALA A 841 -5.66 33.82 -20.05
CA ALA A 841 -6.04 35.11 -19.48
C ALA A 841 -6.06 35.11 -17.94
N ILE A 842 -6.35 33.97 -17.29
CA ILE A 842 -6.29 33.81 -15.84
C ILE A 842 -4.82 33.72 -15.39
N LEU A 843 -4.04 32.82 -15.99
CA LEU A 843 -2.64 32.58 -15.64
C LEU A 843 -1.76 33.83 -15.81
N ARG A 844 -1.99 34.63 -16.87
CA ARG A 844 -1.23 35.88 -17.09
C ARG A 844 -1.45 36.94 -16.02
N LYS A 845 -2.56 36.89 -15.28
CA LYS A 845 -2.89 37.87 -14.23
C LYS A 845 -2.35 37.49 -12.86
N ASP A 846 -1.97 36.24 -12.64
CA ASP A 846 -1.50 35.77 -11.33
C ASP A 846 -0.01 36.14 -11.13
N PRO A 847 0.34 36.94 -10.10
CA PRO A 847 1.72 37.36 -9.86
C PRO A 847 2.66 36.20 -9.49
N LYS A 848 2.12 35.05 -9.06
CA LYS A 848 2.87 33.86 -8.65
C LYS A 848 3.24 32.93 -9.81
N VAL A 849 2.82 33.23 -11.04
CA VAL A 849 3.05 32.36 -12.22
C VAL A 849 4.07 33.00 -13.17
N HIS A 850 5.00 32.19 -13.66
CA HIS A 850 5.81 32.45 -14.86
C HIS A 850 5.21 31.65 -16.02
N LEU A 851 4.52 32.33 -16.94
CA LEU A 851 3.78 31.68 -18.03
C LEU A 851 4.54 31.74 -19.36
N THR A 852 4.69 30.59 -20.00
CA THR A 852 5.03 30.43 -21.42
C THR A 852 3.89 29.74 -22.16
N THR A 853 3.79 29.90 -23.48
CA THR A 853 2.71 29.32 -24.29
C THR A 853 3.28 28.64 -25.53
N ARG A 854 2.80 27.43 -25.86
CA ARG A 854 3.16 26.68 -27.06
C ARG A 854 1.91 26.23 -27.82
N ARG A 855 1.87 26.42 -29.13
CA ARG A 855 0.80 25.87 -30.00
C ARG A 855 1.40 24.77 -30.87
N VAL A 856 0.82 23.58 -30.83
CA VAL A 856 1.27 22.44 -31.66
C VAL A 856 0.30 22.29 -32.83
N GLU A 857 0.79 22.36 -34.07
CA GLU A 857 -0.01 22.03 -35.25
C GLU A 857 -0.28 20.52 -35.24
N SER A 858 -1.42 20.10 -34.69
CA SER A 858 -1.78 18.69 -34.69
C SER A 858 -2.06 18.24 -36.13
N SER A 859 -1.42 17.16 -36.56
CA SER A 859 -1.87 16.45 -37.76
C SER A 859 -3.24 15.84 -37.45
N ILE A 860 -4.30 16.53 -37.87
CA ILE A 860 -5.68 16.07 -37.68
C ILE A 860 -5.83 14.75 -38.45
N ARG A 861 -5.71 13.62 -37.75
CA ARG A 861 -6.39 12.40 -38.19
C ARG A 861 -7.87 12.59 -37.91
N VAL A 862 -8.66 12.55 -38.97
CA VAL A 862 -10.12 12.43 -38.91
C VAL A 862 -10.44 11.28 -37.97
N LEU A 863 -11.04 11.59 -36.81
CA LEU A 863 -11.59 10.59 -35.91
C LEU A 863 -12.70 9.87 -36.68
N GLU A 864 -12.58 8.55 -36.84
CA GLU A 864 -13.75 7.72 -37.15
C GLU A 864 -14.80 7.91 -36.04
N PRO A 865 -16.10 7.88 -36.37
CA PRO A 865 -17.16 8.06 -35.38
C PRO A 865 -16.98 7.06 -34.22
N SER A 866 -16.86 7.59 -33.00
CA SER A 866 -16.55 6.82 -31.78
C SER A 866 -17.64 5.76 -31.51
N ALA A 867 -17.18 4.54 -31.17
CA ALA A 867 -18.02 3.42 -30.72
C ALA A 867 -18.47 3.52 -29.25
N GLU A 868 -18.23 4.66 -28.60
CA GLU A 868 -18.52 4.89 -27.18
C GLU A 868 -20.02 4.94 -26.87
N PRO A 869 -20.45 4.35 -25.74
CA PRO A 869 -21.83 4.46 -25.28
C PRO A 869 -22.12 5.85 -24.69
N PHE A 870 -23.38 6.27 -24.79
CA PHE A 870 -23.94 7.32 -23.96
C PHE A 870 -24.35 6.71 -22.61
N VAL A 871 -23.71 7.17 -21.52
CA VAL A 871 -23.94 6.61 -20.18
C VAL A 871 -24.78 7.57 -19.35
N VAL A 872 -25.83 7.05 -18.72
CA VAL A 872 -26.71 7.79 -17.81
C VAL A 872 -26.64 7.12 -16.46
N HIS A 873 -26.12 7.85 -15.47
CA HIS A 873 -26.06 7.43 -14.09
C HIS A 873 -27.29 7.94 -13.35
N VAL A 874 -28.05 7.04 -12.71
CA VAL A 874 -29.33 7.36 -12.07
C VAL A 874 -29.35 6.79 -10.66
N THR A 875 -29.33 7.66 -9.66
CA THR A 875 -29.46 7.26 -8.24
C THR A 875 -30.71 7.89 -7.63
N HIS A 876 -31.37 7.15 -6.75
CA HIS A 876 -32.60 7.59 -6.09
C HIS A 876 -32.41 7.58 -4.57
N SER A 877 -32.51 8.77 -3.95
CA SER A 877 -32.49 8.97 -2.50
C SER A 877 -33.79 9.62 -2.02
N ASP A 878 -33.95 9.78 -0.69
CA ASP A 878 -35.13 10.41 -0.07
C ASP A 878 -35.46 11.82 -0.61
N ASP A 879 -34.45 12.52 -1.14
CA ASP A 879 -34.57 13.88 -1.70
C ASP A 879 -34.95 13.89 -3.21
N GLY A 880 -35.02 12.72 -3.86
CA GLY A 880 -35.39 12.53 -5.26
C GLY A 880 -34.33 11.82 -6.11
N LEU A 881 -34.45 11.98 -7.43
CA LEU A 881 -33.59 11.36 -8.44
C LEU A 881 -32.39 12.25 -8.78
N THR A 882 -31.17 11.72 -8.67
CA THR A 882 -29.95 12.35 -9.19
C THR A 882 -29.52 11.67 -10.49
N VAL A 883 -29.34 12.46 -11.54
CA VAL A 883 -29.03 12.00 -12.89
C VAL A 883 -27.74 12.66 -13.39
N ALA A 884 -26.72 11.87 -13.70
CA ALA A 884 -25.50 12.36 -14.35
C ALA A 884 -25.40 11.78 -15.77
N THR A 885 -25.20 12.66 -16.75
CA THR A 885 -25.07 12.26 -18.17
C THR A 885 -23.63 12.37 -18.63
N LEU A 886 -23.12 11.29 -19.23
CA LEU A 886 -21.76 11.19 -19.75
C LEU A 886 -21.83 10.91 -21.26
N PRO A 887 -21.62 11.95 -22.10
CA PRO A 887 -21.67 11.79 -23.54
C PRO A 887 -20.44 11.05 -24.10
N PRO A 888 -20.57 10.40 -25.29
CA PRO A 888 -19.42 9.98 -26.09
C PRO A 888 -18.47 11.15 -26.31
N SER A 889 -17.16 10.88 -26.41
CA SER A 889 -16.05 11.84 -26.53
C SER A 889 -16.19 12.92 -27.63
N SER A 890 -17.17 12.80 -28.53
CA SER A 890 -17.51 13.75 -29.60
C SER A 890 -18.74 14.64 -29.35
N SER A 891 -19.51 14.45 -28.28
CA SER A 891 -20.79 15.15 -28.06
C SER A 891 -20.76 16.19 -26.92
N PRO A 892 -21.32 17.41 -27.11
CA PRO A 892 -21.19 18.52 -26.16
C PRO A 892 -22.16 18.47 -24.95
N VAL A 893 -22.97 17.43 -24.80
CA VAL A 893 -24.11 17.41 -23.87
C VAL A 893 -23.81 16.50 -22.66
N GLY A 894 -23.26 17.08 -21.60
CA GLY A 894 -23.07 16.41 -20.30
C GLY A 894 -23.47 17.34 -19.16
N GLY A 895 -24.11 16.78 -18.13
CA GLY A 895 -24.62 17.56 -17.00
C GLY A 895 -25.13 16.70 -15.85
N LEU A 896 -25.13 17.27 -14.65
CA LEU A 896 -25.72 16.72 -13.43
C LEU A 896 -27.06 17.40 -13.16
N ARG A 897 -28.10 16.59 -12.90
CA ARG A 897 -29.46 17.08 -12.62
C ARG A 897 -30.05 16.37 -11.40
N ARG A 898 -30.85 17.11 -10.64
CA ARG A 898 -31.68 16.56 -9.55
C ARG A 898 -33.15 16.85 -9.83
N THR A 899 -33.99 15.83 -9.74
CA THR A 899 -35.43 15.91 -9.99
C THR A 899 -36.17 15.28 -8.81
N LYS A 900 -37.18 15.95 -8.24
CA LYS A 900 -38.01 15.36 -7.17
C LYS A 900 -38.85 14.22 -7.74
N LEU A 901 -38.84 13.07 -7.08
CA LEU A 901 -39.61 11.89 -7.47
C LEU A 901 -40.12 11.20 -6.21
N SER A 902 -41.43 10.92 -6.12
CA SER A 902 -42.00 10.18 -4.98
C SER A 902 -42.10 8.68 -5.26
N GLU A 903 -42.13 7.86 -4.20
CA GLU A 903 -42.34 6.41 -4.34
C GLU A 903 -43.67 6.06 -5.03
N GLU A 904 -44.73 6.86 -4.81
CA GLU A 904 -46.02 6.71 -5.49
C GLU A 904 -45.88 6.90 -7.01
N GLN A 905 -45.06 7.86 -7.43
CA GLN A 905 -44.76 8.07 -8.86
C GLN A 905 -43.96 6.91 -9.45
N ILE A 906 -42.97 6.39 -8.72
CA ILE A 906 -42.20 5.19 -9.14
C ILE A 906 -43.14 3.98 -9.28
N GLY A 907 -44.01 3.75 -8.29
CA GLY A 907 -44.99 2.65 -8.33
C GLY A 907 -45.93 2.74 -9.53
N ARG A 908 -46.40 3.95 -9.88
CA ARG A 908 -47.23 4.19 -11.07
C ARG A 908 -46.47 3.98 -12.38
N LEU A 909 -45.19 4.35 -12.44
CA LEU A 909 -44.36 4.14 -13.64
C LEU A 909 -44.03 2.65 -13.85
N ALA A 910 -43.91 1.88 -12.76
CA ALA A 910 -43.57 0.46 -12.80
C ALA A 910 -44.77 -0.48 -13.03
N SER A 911 -46.02 -0.09 -12.73
CA SER A 911 -47.18 -1.00 -12.73
C SER A 911 -47.59 -1.52 -14.12
N GLY A 912 -47.95 -2.80 -14.26
CA GLY A 912 -48.50 -3.36 -15.51
C GLY A 912 -49.97 -2.98 -15.78
N SER A 913 -50.54 -3.46 -16.88
CA SER A 913 -51.98 -3.34 -17.20
C SER A 913 -52.82 -4.44 -16.51
N GLY A 914 -54.13 -4.23 -16.39
CA GLY A 914 -55.07 -5.21 -15.83
C GLY A 914 -54.90 -5.45 -14.33
N ASP A 915 -54.47 -6.64 -13.94
CA ASP A 915 -54.12 -7.00 -12.55
C ASP A 915 -52.75 -6.44 -12.11
N GLY A 916 -52.19 -5.53 -12.90
CA GLY A 916 -50.88 -4.92 -12.68
C GLY A 916 -49.71 -5.75 -13.20
N ARG A 917 -49.98 -6.89 -13.86
CA ARG A 917 -48.94 -7.86 -14.23
C ARG A 917 -48.65 -7.95 -15.71
N ASN A 918 -49.56 -7.52 -16.58
CA ASN A 918 -49.34 -7.59 -18.03
C ASN A 918 -48.61 -6.35 -18.54
N THR A 919 -47.92 -6.47 -19.68
CA THR A 919 -47.30 -5.32 -20.36
C THR A 919 -48.35 -4.18 -20.53
N PRO A 920 -48.04 -2.93 -20.14
CA PRO A 920 -48.94 -1.79 -20.36
C PRO A 920 -49.31 -1.60 -21.84
N THR A 921 -50.42 -0.91 -22.10
CA THR A 921 -50.84 -0.59 -23.47
C THR A 921 -49.83 0.35 -24.15
N ALA A 922 -49.80 0.37 -25.49
CA ALA A 922 -48.89 1.23 -26.26
C ALA A 922 -48.98 2.72 -25.86
N ASP A 923 -50.19 3.21 -25.59
CA ASP A 923 -50.42 4.59 -25.13
C ASP A 923 -49.84 4.85 -23.74
N GLU A 924 -49.93 3.88 -22.82
CA GLU A 924 -49.35 3.99 -21.49
C GLU A 924 -47.83 3.95 -21.52
N ILE A 925 -47.24 3.07 -22.34
CA ILE A 925 -45.78 3.03 -22.55
C ILE A 925 -45.27 4.35 -23.12
N ALA A 926 -45.96 4.92 -24.12
CA ALA A 926 -45.60 6.20 -24.71
C ALA A 926 -45.65 7.35 -23.67
N ARG A 927 -46.75 7.43 -22.91
CA ARG A 927 -46.91 8.46 -21.87
C ARG A 927 -45.85 8.35 -20.77
N ARG A 928 -45.54 7.13 -20.32
CA ARG A 928 -44.50 6.88 -19.30
C ARG A 928 -43.11 7.18 -19.84
N GLY A 929 -42.87 6.87 -21.10
CA GLY A 929 -41.62 7.18 -21.80
C GLY A 929 -41.29 8.66 -21.86
N ASP A 930 -42.29 9.48 -22.22
CA ASP A 930 -42.15 10.94 -22.25
C ASP A 930 -41.92 11.51 -20.84
N GLU A 931 -42.70 11.01 -19.87
CA GLU A 931 -42.58 11.41 -18.47
C GLU A 931 -41.18 11.08 -17.90
N LEU A 932 -40.66 9.88 -18.21
CA LEU A 932 -39.33 9.46 -17.79
C LEU A 932 -38.21 10.27 -18.49
N ALA A 933 -38.38 10.59 -19.77
CA ALA A 933 -37.41 11.41 -20.51
C ALA A 933 -37.31 12.84 -19.94
N ASP A 934 -38.45 13.46 -19.63
CA ASP A 934 -38.49 14.77 -18.97
C ASP A 934 -37.90 14.72 -17.55
N MET A 935 -38.12 13.64 -16.80
CA MET A 935 -37.51 13.47 -15.48
C MET A 935 -35.99 13.34 -15.53
N LEU A 936 -35.45 12.57 -16.48
CA LEU A 936 -34.02 12.34 -16.61
C LEU A 936 -33.28 13.53 -17.23
N PHE A 937 -33.82 14.12 -18.29
CA PHE A 937 -33.08 15.07 -19.14
C PHE A 937 -33.74 16.46 -19.25
N GLY A 938 -35.02 16.60 -18.93
CA GLY A 938 -35.70 17.89 -18.81
C GLY A 938 -36.13 18.45 -20.15
N ALA A 939 -36.19 19.78 -20.26
CA ALA A 939 -36.63 20.45 -21.48
C ALA A 939 -35.82 20.04 -22.73
N ASP A 940 -34.56 19.64 -22.54
CA ASP A 940 -33.62 19.27 -23.61
C ASP A 940 -33.65 17.76 -23.93
N ALA A 941 -34.54 16.98 -23.30
CA ALA A 941 -34.61 15.53 -23.47
C ALA A 941 -34.72 15.08 -24.94
N THR A 942 -35.48 15.83 -25.73
CA THR A 942 -35.71 15.52 -27.14
C THR A 942 -34.44 15.68 -27.96
N GLU A 943 -33.74 16.80 -27.79
CA GLU A 943 -32.52 17.10 -28.54
C GLU A 943 -31.41 16.12 -28.16
N LEU A 944 -31.27 15.84 -26.86
CA LEU A 944 -30.28 14.91 -26.33
C LEU A 944 -30.49 13.48 -26.86
N LEU A 945 -31.71 12.94 -26.74
CA LEU A 945 -32.02 11.57 -27.20
C LEU A 945 -31.88 11.43 -28.73
N SER A 946 -32.16 12.49 -29.49
CA SER A 946 -31.94 12.51 -30.93
C SER A 946 -30.45 12.60 -31.30
N LEU A 947 -29.65 13.36 -30.55
CA LEU A 947 -28.20 13.49 -30.77
C LEU A 947 -27.45 12.18 -30.53
N VAL A 948 -27.91 11.37 -29.56
CA VAL A 948 -27.26 10.11 -29.16
C VAL A 948 -27.90 8.87 -29.79
N ALA A 949 -28.86 9.04 -30.71
CA ALA A 949 -29.54 7.93 -31.38
C ALA A 949 -28.59 6.99 -32.15
N GLY A 950 -27.41 7.50 -32.53
CA GLY A 950 -26.33 6.74 -33.17
C GLY A 950 -25.40 5.98 -32.22
N SER A 951 -25.58 6.10 -30.90
CA SER A 951 -24.72 5.53 -29.85
C SER A 951 -25.45 4.48 -29.02
N ARG A 952 -24.70 3.52 -28.46
CA ARG A 952 -25.24 2.56 -27.47
C ARG A 952 -25.65 3.32 -26.21
N PHE A 953 -26.75 2.93 -25.58
CA PHE A 953 -27.28 3.60 -24.39
C PHE A 953 -27.09 2.74 -23.15
N VAL A 954 -26.41 3.25 -22.13
CA VAL A 954 -26.13 2.50 -20.90
C VAL A 954 -26.75 3.25 -19.72
N VAL A 955 -27.63 2.58 -18.97
CA VAL A 955 -28.22 3.12 -17.75
C VAL A 955 -27.57 2.47 -16.54
N ALA A 956 -26.68 3.20 -15.86
CA ALA A 956 -26.11 2.78 -14.59
C ALA A 956 -27.03 3.27 -13.46
N HIS A 957 -27.57 2.38 -12.64
CA HIS A 957 -28.56 2.75 -11.63
C HIS A 957 -28.40 1.96 -10.33
N ASP A 958 -28.82 2.56 -9.21
CA ASP A 958 -28.90 1.85 -7.92
C ASP A 958 -30.13 0.93 -7.84
N ILE A 959 -30.26 0.20 -6.72
CA ILE A 959 -31.39 -0.71 -6.48
C ILE A 959 -32.71 0.05 -6.48
N SER A 960 -32.75 1.24 -5.88
CA SER A 960 -33.94 2.07 -5.77
C SER A 960 -34.47 2.51 -7.14
N ALA A 961 -33.59 2.93 -8.06
CA ALA A 961 -33.91 3.37 -9.40
C ALA A 961 -34.17 2.21 -10.39
N SER A 962 -33.86 0.96 -10.03
CA SER A 962 -34.10 -0.22 -10.88
C SER A 962 -35.56 -0.43 -11.29
N LYS A 963 -36.49 0.08 -10.47
CA LYS A 963 -37.95 0.04 -10.66
C LYS A 963 -38.42 0.91 -11.84
N LEU A 964 -37.56 1.77 -12.39
CA LEU A 964 -37.92 2.64 -13.51
C LEU A 964 -37.86 1.86 -14.85
N PRO A 965 -38.84 2.05 -15.75
CA PRO A 965 -38.87 1.35 -17.03
C PRO A 965 -38.06 2.13 -18.10
N PHE A 966 -36.73 2.11 -18.00
CA PHE A 966 -35.83 2.85 -18.92
C PHE A 966 -36.00 2.50 -20.40
N GLU A 967 -36.43 1.27 -20.71
CA GLU A 967 -36.71 0.81 -22.06
C GLU A 967 -37.87 1.58 -22.71
N CYS A 968 -38.75 2.17 -21.89
CA CYS A 968 -39.85 3.01 -22.36
C CYS A 968 -39.38 4.41 -22.78
N LEU A 969 -38.13 4.82 -22.50
CA LEU A 969 -37.63 6.16 -22.84
C LEU A 969 -37.92 6.52 -24.29
N ARG A 970 -38.55 7.68 -24.49
CA ARG A 970 -38.99 8.11 -25.81
C ARG A 970 -38.50 9.52 -26.10
N SER A 971 -37.98 9.72 -27.31
CA SER A 971 -37.82 11.06 -27.88
C SER A 971 -39.18 11.54 -28.40
N ILE A 972 -39.48 12.84 -28.28
CA ILE A 972 -40.71 13.45 -28.81
C ILE A 972 -40.88 13.21 -30.33
N THR A 973 -39.81 12.87 -31.08
CA THR A 973 -39.89 12.50 -32.51
C THR A 973 -40.28 11.04 -32.77
N GLY A 974 -40.57 10.24 -31.73
CA GLY A 974 -41.19 8.91 -31.86
C GLY A 974 -40.26 7.69 -31.81
N GLY A 975 -39.03 7.82 -31.30
CA GLY A 975 -38.08 6.69 -31.18
C GLY A 975 -37.53 6.46 -29.76
N THR A 976 -36.96 5.28 -29.51
CA THR A 976 -36.45 4.85 -28.18
C THR A 976 -35.03 4.28 -28.28
N PRO A 977 -34.13 4.60 -27.34
CA PRO A 977 -32.78 4.01 -27.29
C PRO A 977 -32.78 2.48 -27.29
N ALA A 978 -33.81 1.85 -26.71
CA ALA A 978 -33.92 0.39 -26.63
C ALA A 978 -34.07 -0.31 -28.00
N THR A 979 -34.45 0.42 -29.05
CA THR A 979 -34.63 -0.09 -30.42
C THR A 979 -33.73 0.60 -31.47
N PHE A 980 -32.80 1.46 -31.04
CA PHE A 980 -31.80 2.09 -31.90
C PHE A 980 -30.51 1.25 -31.95
N LYS A 981 -29.41 1.73 -31.33
CA LYS A 981 -28.16 0.96 -31.14
C LYS A 981 -28.18 0.07 -29.89
N GLY A 982 -29.30 0.06 -29.18
CA GLY A 982 -29.54 -0.79 -28.02
C GLY A 982 -29.35 -0.09 -26.68
N LEU A 983 -30.10 -0.57 -25.68
CA LEU A 983 -30.05 -0.12 -24.29
C LEU A 983 -29.66 -1.29 -23.37
N THR A 984 -28.67 -1.07 -22.50
CA THR A 984 -28.33 -1.97 -21.38
C THR A 984 -28.45 -1.28 -20.02
N ARG A 985 -28.67 -2.08 -18.99
CA ARG A 985 -28.69 -1.66 -17.58
C ARG A 985 -27.44 -2.13 -16.85
N CYS A 986 -26.95 -1.32 -15.92
CA CYS A 986 -25.86 -1.66 -15.01
C CYS A 986 -26.31 -1.37 -13.58
N LEU A 987 -26.41 -2.41 -12.75
CA LEU A 987 -26.80 -2.26 -11.35
C LEU A 987 -25.59 -1.84 -10.52
N ILE A 988 -25.69 -0.69 -9.84
CA ILE A 988 -24.67 -0.14 -8.95
C ILE A 988 -25.01 -0.59 -7.53
N VAL A 989 -24.11 -1.38 -6.94
CA VAL A 989 -24.28 -1.90 -5.59
C VAL A 989 -22.94 -1.81 -4.85
N PRO A 990 -22.91 -1.34 -3.59
CA PRO A 990 -21.70 -1.33 -2.79
C PRO A 990 -21.04 -2.73 -2.73
N GLY A 991 -19.74 -2.81 -2.99
CA GLY A 991 -18.96 -4.06 -2.95
C GLY A 991 -18.99 -4.90 -4.25
N LEU A 992 -19.76 -4.51 -5.26
CA LEU A 992 -19.70 -5.12 -6.59
C LEU A 992 -18.74 -4.32 -7.50
N PRO A 993 -17.63 -4.90 -7.99
CA PRO A 993 -16.73 -4.18 -8.88
C PRO A 993 -17.45 -3.83 -10.19
N SER A 994 -17.52 -2.55 -10.51
CA SER A 994 -18.02 -2.02 -11.79
C SER A 994 -17.20 -2.50 -13.01
N ASN A 995 -16.07 -3.20 -12.78
CA ASN A 995 -15.19 -3.76 -13.80
C ASN A 995 -15.71 -5.03 -14.50
N ARG A 996 -16.83 -5.64 -14.08
CA ARG A 996 -17.50 -6.68 -14.90
C ARG A 996 -18.11 -6.10 -16.18
N MET A 997 -18.21 -4.78 -16.29
CA MET A 997 -18.75 -4.10 -17.45
C MET A 997 -17.94 -4.35 -18.74
N PHE A 998 -16.70 -4.88 -18.68
CA PHE A 998 -15.85 -5.13 -19.86
C PHE A 998 -14.91 -6.34 -19.73
N GLY A 999 -15.34 -7.42 -19.07
CA GLY A 999 -14.53 -8.64 -18.92
C GLY A 999 -14.09 -9.20 -20.28
N LYS A 1000 -12.79 -9.52 -20.45
CA LYS A 1000 -12.32 -10.25 -21.64
C LYS A 1000 -12.83 -11.69 -21.55
N ALA A 1001 -13.56 -12.13 -22.57
CA ALA A 1001 -14.00 -13.52 -22.69
C ALA A 1001 -12.78 -14.48 -22.71
N PRO A 1002 -12.77 -15.54 -21.88
CA PRO A 1002 -11.76 -16.59 -22.00
C PRO A 1002 -11.89 -17.28 -23.37
N ARG A 1003 -10.75 -17.59 -23.99
CA ARG A 1003 -10.68 -18.40 -25.21
C ARG A 1003 -10.90 -19.87 -24.83
N THR A 1004 -12.13 -20.35 -24.89
CA THR A 1004 -12.45 -21.76 -24.66
C THR A 1004 -12.99 -22.44 -25.92
N THR A 1005 -12.82 -23.76 -25.93
CA THR A 1005 -13.46 -24.73 -26.82
C THR A 1005 -14.99 -24.67 -26.73
N LYS A 1006 -15.69 -25.08 -27.80
CA LYS A 1006 -17.16 -25.16 -28.02
C LYS A 1006 -18.05 -24.84 -26.78
N LEU A 1007 -18.81 -23.73 -26.83
CA LEU A 1007 -19.65 -23.25 -25.73
C LEU A 1007 -20.80 -24.22 -25.40
N ARG A 1008 -21.16 -24.33 -24.13
CA ARG A 1008 -22.25 -25.18 -23.64
C ARG A 1008 -23.50 -24.37 -23.26
N VAL A 1009 -24.63 -24.69 -23.88
CA VAL A 1009 -25.92 -24.03 -23.65
C VAL A 1009 -26.87 -24.98 -22.93
N LEU A 1010 -27.29 -24.62 -21.72
CA LEU A 1010 -28.32 -25.34 -20.97
C LEU A 1010 -29.69 -24.72 -21.25
N LEU A 1011 -30.58 -25.49 -21.87
CA LEU A 1011 -31.93 -25.11 -22.22
C LEU A 1011 -32.93 -25.88 -21.34
N VAL A 1012 -33.59 -25.18 -20.41
CA VAL A 1012 -34.59 -25.76 -19.51
C VAL A 1012 -35.98 -25.35 -19.98
N VAL A 1013 -36.78 -26.33 -20.40
CA VAL A 1013 -38.03 -26.08 -21.15
C VAL A 1013 -39.20 -26.80 -20.53
N ASP A 1014 -40.23 -26.03 -20.14
CA ASP A 1014 -41.49 -26.54 -19.61
C ASP A 1014 -41.30 -27.67 -18.56
N PRO A 1015 -40.57 -27.43 -17.45
CA PRO A 1015 -40.30 -28.48 -16.44
C PRO A 1015 -41.58 -29.08 -15.85
N THR A 1016 -42.65 -28.28 -15.75
CA THR A 1016 -43.94 -28.65 -15.17
C THR A 1016 -44.91 -29.29 -16.16
N GLY A 1017 -44.61 -29.25 -17.46
CA GLY A 1017 -45.42 -29.86 -18.52
C GLY A 1017 -46.71 -29.09 -18.88
N ASP A 1018 -46.94 -27.91 -18.32
CA ASP A 1018 -48.17 -27.12 -18.44
C ASP A 1018 -48.03 -25.84 -19.30
N LEU A 1019 -46.83 -25.53 -19.82
CA LEU A 1019 -46.55 -24.34 -20.63
C LEU A 1019 -46.35 -24.69 -22.11
N GLU A 1020 -47.43 -24.63 -22.90
CA GLU A 1020 -47.34 -24.86 -24.35
C GLU A 1020 -46.48 -23.81 -25.07
N GLY A 1021 -46.54 -22.54 -24.63
CA GLY A 1021 -45.67 -21.47 -25.12
C GLY A 1021 -44.18 -21.77 -24.93
N ALA A 1022 -43.78 -22.17 -23.72
CA ALA A 1022 -42.39 -22.53 -23.42
C ALA A 1022 -41.90 -23.70 -24.28
N ARG A 1023 -42.75 -24.71 -24.55
CA ARG A 1023 -42.39 -25.81 -25.47
C ARG A 1023 -42.14 -25.33 -26.90
N ARG A 1024 -42.97 -24.42 -27.42
CA ARG A 1024 -42.79 -23.85 -28.76
C ARG A 1024 -41.49 -23.05 -28.83
N GLU A 1025 -41.21 -22.25 -27.81
CA GLU A 1025 -39.97 -21.49 -27.68
C GLU A 1025 -38.75 -22.42 -27.64
N GLY A 1026 -38.74 -23.43 -26.76
CA GLY A 1026 -37.63 -24.38 -26.65
C GLY A 1026 -37.34 -25.11 -27.95
N ASN A 1027 -38.38 -25.59 -28.65
CA ASN A 1027 -38.24 -26.25 -29.96
C ASN A 1027 -37.63 -25.33 -31.04
N VAL A 1028 -37.88 -24.02 -30.97
CA VAL A 1028 -37.32 -23.05 -31.92
C VAL A 1028 -35.84 -22.81 -31.60
N VAL A 1029 -35.51 -22.59 -30.32
CA VAL A 1029 -34.14 -22.38 -29.85
C VAL A 1029 -33.27 -23.60 -30.16
N GLU A 1030 -33.74 -24.81 -29.85
CA GLU A 1030 -33.06 -26.08 -30.16
C GLU A 1030 -32.68 -26.17 -31.64
N LYS A 1031 -33.65 -25.96 -32.54
CA LYS A 1031 -33.40 -26.01 -33.99
C LYS A 1031 -32.34 -25.01 -34.46
N ILE A 1032 -32.31 -23.81 -33.87
CA ILE A 1032 -31.33 -22.78 -34.20
C ILE A 1032 -29.94 -23.19 -33.70
N LEU A 1033 -29.84 -23.67 -32.46
CA LEU A 1033 -28.57 -24.10 -31.86
C LEU A 1033 -27.98 -25.31 -32.60
N ASP A 1034 -28.80 -26.29 -32.95
CA ASP A 1034 -28.40 -27.46 -33.75
C ASP A 1034 -27.85 -27.06 -35.12
N ALA A 1035 -28.55 -26.16 -35.81
CA ALA A 1035 -28.12 -25.65 -37.12
C ALA A 1035 -26.81 -24.85 -37.06
N THR A 1036 -26.47 -24.30 -35.90
CA THR A 1036 -25.26 -23.47 -35.73
C THR A 1036 -23.98 -24.31 -35.69
N GLY A 1037 -24.02 -25.54 -35.16
CA GLY A 1037 -22.88 -26.46 -35.04
C GLY A 1037 -21.73 -26.00 -34.13
N ALA A 1038 -21.80 -24.77 -33.58
CA ALA A 1038 -20.74 -24.11 -32.81
C ALA A 1038 -20.88 -24.29 -31.29
N VAL A 1039 -21.97 -24.90 -30.82
CA VAL A 1039 -22.26 -25.10 -29.39
C VAL A 1039 -22.64 -26.55 -29.07
N GLU A 1040 -22.54 -26.91 -27.79
CA GLU A 1040 -23.14 -28.11 -27.21
C GLU A 1040 -24.43 -27.70 -26.49
N ALA A 1041 -25.59 -28.07 -27.03
CA ALA A 1041 -26.88 -27.81 -26.39
C ALA A 1041 -27.27 -29.00 -25.51
N VAL A 1042 -27.58 -28.73 -24.24
CA VAL A 1042 -28.14 -29.70 -23.29
C VAL A 1042 -29.55 -29.26 -22.97
N ILE A 1043 -30.51 -30.15 -23.16
CA ILE A 1043 -31.93 -29.80 -23.05
C ILE A 1043 -32.57 -30.63 -21.97
N LEU A 1044 -33.18 -29.95 -20.99
CA LEU A 1044 -33.92 -30.57 -19.90
C LEU A 1044 -35.42 -30.28 -20.10
N HIS A 1045 -36.18 -31.33 -20.39
CA HIS A 1045 -37.62 -31.29 -20.57
C HIS A 1045 -38.33 -32.08 -19.48
N ARG A 1046 -39.41 -31.53 -18.92
CA ARG A 1046 -40.31 -32.25 -17.98
C ARG A 1046 -39.52 -33.01 -16.91
N GLU A 1047 -39.61 -34.34 -16.90
CA GLU A 1047 -38.97 -35.24 -15.91
C GLU A 1047 -37.44 -35.12 -15.87
N ASP A 1048 -36.81 -34.75 -16.99
CA ASP A 1048 -35.35 -34.55 -17.09
C ASP A 1048 -34.90 -33.25 -16.38
N ALA A 1049 -35.80 -32.28 -16.19
CA ALA A 1049 -35.53 -31.04 -15.45
C ALA A 1049 -35.77 -31.21 -13.94
N ASN A 1050 -35.26 -32.29 -13.34
CA ASN A 1050 -35.29 -32.52 -11.89
C ASN A 1050 -34.14 -31.76 -11.18
N ARG A 1051 -34.26 -31.57 -9.87
CA ARG A 1051 -33.31 -30.83 -9.03
C ARG A 1051 -31.84 -31.26 -9.20
N GLU A 1052 -31.57 -32.56 -9.16
CA GLU A 1052 -30.21 -33.10 -9.25
C GLU A 1052 -29.59 -32.85 -10.63
N THR A 1053 -30.36 -33.11 -11.69
CA THR A 1053 -29.91 -32.94 -13.08
C THR A 1053 -29.71 -31.46 -13.42
N PHE A 1054 -30.64 -30.60 -13.00
CA PHE A 1054 -30.53 -29.16 -13.20
C PHE A 1054 -29.27 -28.57 -12.54
N ALA A 1055 -28.99 -28.92 -11.28
CA ALA A 1055 -27.81 -28.44 -10.57
C ALA A 1055 -26.50 -28.89 -11.25
N ALA A 1056 -26.40 -30.18 -11.62
CA ALA A 1056 -25.21 -30.74 -12.25
C ALA A 1056 -24.94 -30.14 -13.64
N GLU A 1057 -25.99 -29.88 -14.42
CA GLU A 1057 -25.86 -29.29 -15.75
C GLU A 1057 -25.55 -27.79 -15.71
N LEU A 1058 -26.06 -27.08 -14.70
CA LEU A 1058 -25.84 -25.64 -14.53
C LEU A 1058 -24.37 -25.29 -14.26
N GLU A 1059 -23.67 -26.06 -13.41
CA GLU A 1059 -22.25 -25.80 -13.07
C GLU A 1059 -21.31 -25.88 -14.28
N ARG A 1060 -21.76 -26.55 -15.33
CA ARG A 1060 -21.02 -26.79 -16.56
C ARG A 1060 -21.49 -25.90 -17.72
N ALA A 1061 -22.57 -25.14 -17.53
CA ALA A 1061 -23.17 -24.31 -18.59
C ALA A 1061 -22.44 -22.96 -18.73
N ASP A 1062 -22.22 -22.54 -19.97
CA ASP A 1062 -21.77 -21.17 -20.29
C ASP A 1062 -22.96 -20.22 -20.43
N LEU A 1063 -24.09 -20.73 -20.92
CA LEU A 1063 -25.34 -19.99 -21.07
C LEU A 1063 -26.51 -20.82 -20.52
N LEU A 1064 -27.32 -20.22 -19.66
CA LEU A 1064 -28.60 -20.77 -19.20
C LEU A 1064 -29.75 -20.06 -19.93
N HIS A 1065 -30.65 -20.82 -20.53
CA HIS A 1065 -31.95 -20.36 -20.99
C HIS A 1065 -33.05 -21.11 -20.23
N TYR A 1066 -33.82 -20.37 -19.44
CA TYR A 1066 -34.91 -20.92 -18.65
C TYR A 1066 -36.25 -20.40 -19.17
N CYS A 1067 -37.09 -21.31 -19.68
CA CYS A 1067 -38.49 -21.06 -20.03
C CYS A 1067 -39.42 -21.99 -19.23
N GLY A 1068 -39.85 -21.51 -18.06
CA GLY A 1068 -40.67 -22.24 -17.09
C GLY A 1068 -41.32 -21.30 -16.07
N HIS A 1069 -41.94 -21.83 -15.01
CA HIS A 1069 -42.46 -21.00 -13.93
C HIS A 1069 -41.34 -20.60 -12.97
N ALA A 1070 -41.25 -19.30 -12.64
CA ALA A 1070 -40.44 -18.82 -11.52
C ALA A 1070 -41.38 -18.37 -10.40
N PHE A 1071 -40.89 -18.28 -9.17
CA PHE A 1071 -41.66 -17.70 -8.07
C PHE A 1071 -40.80 -16.69 -7.30
N PHE A 1072 -41.48 -15.72 -6.70
CA PHE A 1072 -40.84 -14.65 -5.95
C PHE A 1072 -41.52 -14.50 -4.59
N ASP A 1073 -40.75 -14.79 -3.54
CA ASP A 1073 -41.25 -14.88 -2.15
C ASP A 1073 -40.83 -13.72 -1.24
N GLY A 1074 -40.10 -12.71 -1.72
CA GLY A 1074 -39.81 -11.55 -0.89
C GLY A 1074 -38.47 -10.87 -1.15
N PRO A 1075 -38.20 -9.74 -0.47
CA PRO A 1075 -36.98 -8.95 -0.61
C PRO A 1075 -35.91 -9.47 0.38
N GLY A 1076 -34.73 -9.88 -0.11
CA GLY A 1076 -33.61 -10.22 0.79
C GLY A 1076 -33.68 -11.62 1.42
N GLU A 1077 -34.68 -12.41 1.03
CA GLU A 1077 -34.71 -13.83 1.29
C GLU A 1077 -34.25 -14.55 0.01
N THR A 1078 -33.26 -15.42 0.13
CA THR A 1078 -32.81 -16.34 -0.92
C THR A 1078 -33.87 -17.38 -1.32
N GLU A 1079 -35.12 -17.16 -0.90
CA GLU A 1079 -36.26 -18.04 -0.98
C GLU A 1079 -37.06 -17.89 -2.28
N SER A 1080 -36.79 -16.88 -3.12
CA SER A 1080 -37.29 -16.87 -4.51
C SER A 1080 -36.65 -17.99 -5.31
N GLY A 1081 -37.25 -18.46 -6.41
CA GLY A 1081 -36.72 -19.64 -7.09
C GLY A 1081 -37.37 -20.02 -8.42
N LEU A 1082 -36.89 -21.13 -8.96
CA LEU A 1082 -37.40 -21.76 -10.17
C LEU A 1082 -38.32 -22.93 -9.82
N VAL A 1083 -39.31 -23.21 -10.64
CA VAL A 1083 -40.11 -24.44 -10.54
C VAL A 1083 -39.56 -25.47 -11.51
N LEU A 1084 -39.13 -26.61 -10.96
CA LEU A 1084 -38.58 -27.75 -11.70
C LEU A 1084 -39.63 -28.84 -11.90
N SER A 1085 -39.21 -29.99 -12.42
CA SER A 1085 -40.04 -31.18 -12.57
C SER A 1085 -40.81 -31.51 -11.30
N GLY A 1086 -42.03 -32.04 -11.44
CA GLY A 1086 -42.86 -32.42 -10.30
C GLY A 1086 -43.38 -31.24 -9.45
N LYS A 1087 -43.24 -30.00 -9.94
CA LYS A 1087 -43.53 -28.76 -9.20
C LYS A 1087 -42.62 -28.54 -7.99
N GLU A 1088 -41.41 -29.08 -8.05
CA GLU A 1088 -40.39 -28.87 -7.03
C GLU A 1088 -39.84 -27.44 -7.12
N GLU A 1089 -39.71 -26.77 -5.98
CA GLU A 1089 -39.12 -25.43 -5.88
C GLU A 1089 -37.59 -25.53 -5.77
N PHE A 1090 -36.86 -24.75 -6.55
CA PHE A 1090 -35.40 -24.61 -6.51
C PHE A 1090 -35.04 -23.16 -6.16
N ARG A 1091 -34.67 -22.91 -4.91
CA ARG A 1091 -34.51 -21.55 -4.37
C ARG A 1091 -33.16 -20.93 -4.75
N LEU A 1092 -33.09 -19.60 -4.81
CA LEU A 1092 -31.87 -18.84 -5.11
C LEU A 1092 -30.76 -19.12 -4.06
N ALA A 1093 -31.12 -19.49 -2.84
CA ALA A 1093 -30.18 -19.91 -1.78
C ALA A 1093 -29.33 -21.10 -2.22
N GLU A 1094 -30.01 -22.02 -2.91
CA GLU A 1094 -29.45 -23.28 -3.37
C GLU A 1094 -28.57 -23.05 -4.61
N LEU A 1095 -28.90 -22.01 -5.42
CA LEU A 1095 -28.04 -21.54 -6.50
C LEU A 1095 -26.77 -20.85 -6.00
N ALA A 1096 -26.76 -20.22 -4.82
CA ALA A 1096 -25.62 -19.46 -4.30
C ALA A 1096 -24.38 -20.34 -4.04
N GLY A 1097 -24.59 -21.64 -3.79
CA GLY A 1097 -23.53 -22.64 -3.62
C GLY A 1097 -23.01 -23.25 -4.92
N LEU A 1098 -23.60 -22.93 -6.07
CA LEU A 1098 -23.26 -23.47 -7.38
C LEU A 1098 -22.53 -22.44 -8.24
N LYS A 1099 -21.74 -22.92 -9.21
CA LYS A 1099 -21.13 -22.04 -10.21
C LYS A 1099 -22.21 -21.50 -11.16
N VAL A 1100 -22.36 -20.18 -11.24
CA VAL A 1100 -23.29 -19.52 -12.16
C VAL A 1100 -22.72 -19.43 -13.60
N PRO A 1101 -23.58 -19.45 -14.64
CA PRO A 1101 -23.16 -19.36 -16.04
C PRO A 1101 -22.66 -17.95 -16.41
N ARG A 1102 -22.07 -17.79 -17.61
CA ARG A 1102 -21.66 -16.48 -18.11
C ARG A 1102 -22.86 -15.63 -18.52
N VAL A 1103 -23.88 -16.23 -19.13
CA VAL A 1103 -25.12 -15.56 -19.51
C VAL A 1103 -26.32 -16.31 -18.97
N ALA A 1104 -27.28 -15.55 -18.41
CA ALA A 1104 -28.55 -16.08 -17.90
C ALA A 1104 -29.72 -15.40 -18.62
N ILE A 1105 -30.53 -16.19 -19.34
CA ILE A 1105 -31.70 -15.74 -20.10
C ILE A 1105 -32.95 -16.33 -19.47
N PHE A 1106 -33.80 -15.44 -18.98
CA PHE A 1106 -35.06 -15.75 -18.32
C PHE A 1106 -36.19 -15.17 -19.17
N ASN A 1107 -36.60 -15.94 -20.17
CA ASN A 1107 -37.76 -15.60 -21.01
C ASN A 1107 -39.02 -16.23 -20.41
N ALA A 1108 -39.23 -15.96 -19.13
CA ALA A 1108 -40.18 -16.63 -18.27
C ALA A 1108 -40.75 -15.62 -17.28
N CYS A 1109 -42.07 -15.47 -17.25
CA CYS A 1109 -42.71 -14.56 -16.32
C CYS A 1109 -42.86 -15.21 -14.95
N GLU A 1110 -42.17 -14.67 -13.93
CA GLU A 1110 -42.65 -14.48 -12.55
C GLU A 1110 -41.52 -14.06 -11.55
N ALA A 1111 -40.55 -13.25 -11.97
CA ALA A 1111 -39.48 -12.74 -11.09
C ALA A 1111 -39.79 -11.39 -10.39
N GLY A 1112 -41.04 -10.90 -10.44
CA GLY A 1112 -41.48 -9.58 -9.96
C GLY A 1112 -42.74 -9.61 -9.07
N ARG A 1113 -42.69 -10.41 -8.00
CA ARG A 1113 -43.53 -10.36 -6.76
C ARG A 1113 -45.03 -10.74 -6.70
N VAL A 1114 -45.23 -11.80 -5.88
CA VAL A 1114 -46.26 -12.07 -4.84
C VAL A 1114 -47.56 -12.80 -5.26
N ARG A 1115 -47.66 -14.05 -4.79
CA ARG A 1115 -48.88 -14.59 -4.18
C ARG A 1115 -48.86 -14.28 -2.68
N GLY A 1116 -49.81 -13.47 -2.22
CA GLY A 1116 -50.29 -13.39 -0.83
C GLY A 1116 -49.28 -13.17 0.30
N TYR A 1117 -48.63 -12.00 0.39
CA TYR A 1117 -48.03 -11.53 1.64
C TYR A 1117 -48.98 -10.52 2.33
N ARG A 1118 -49.30 -10.77 3.61
CA ARG A 1118 -49.99 -9.82 4.51
C ARG A 1118 -48.92 -9.05 5.30
N GLY A 1119 -48.49 -7.90 4.79
CA GLY A 1119 -47.60 -6.97 5.48
C GLY A 1119 -47.11 -5.86 4.55
N GLU A 1120 -46.82 -4.67 5.10
CA GLU A 1120 -46.27 -3.54 4.34
C GLU A 1120 -44.84 -3.87 3.84
N PRO A 1121 -44.53 -3.69 2.54
CA PRO A 1121 -43.20 -3.96 2.02
C PRO A 1121 -42.20 -2.86 2.38
N ASP A 1122 -41.06 -3.25 2.96
CA ASP A 1122 -39.87 -2.42 3.20
C ASP A 1122 -39.12 -2.17 1.86
N PRO A 1123 -39.04 -0.92 1.36
CA PRO A 1123 -38.48 -0.59 0.05
C PRO A 1123 -36.95 -0.67 -0.05
N GLU A 1124 -36.21 -0.72 1.07
CA GLU A 1124 -34.74 -0.73 1.09
C GLU A 1124 -34.10 -2.11 0.86
N LYS A 1125 -34.88 -3.21 0.81
CA LYS A 1125 -34.33 -4.59 0.90
C LYS A 1125 -34.62 -5.53 -0.28
N ALA A 1126 -35.02 -5.03 -1.44
CA ALA A 1126 -35.48 -5.88 -2.55
C ALA A 1126 -34.38 -6.46 -3.45
N ALA A 1127 -33.95 -7.71 -3.20
CA ALA A 1127 -33.17 -8.48 -4.18
C ALA A 1127 -34.05 -9.02 -5.32
N SER A 1128 -33.71 -8.71 -6.57
CA SER A 1128 -34.31 -9.29 -7.78
C SER A 1128 -33.47 -10.45 -8.33
N PHE A 1129 -34.03 -11.32 -9.19
CA PHE A 1129 -33.24 -12.34 -9.91
C PHE A 1129 -32.03 -11.73 -10.65
N ALA A 1130 -32.20 -10.54 -11.22
CA ALA A 1130 -31.11 -9.80 -11.84
C ALA A 1130 -29.99 -9.49 -10.84
N GLU A 1131 -30.32 -8.98 -9.65
CA GLU A 1131 -29.33 -8.72 -8.59
C GLU A 1131 -28.59 -10.00 -8.18
N PHE A 1132 -29.32 -11.11 -7.98
CA PHE A 1132 -28.71 -12.38 -7.59
C PHE A 1132 -27.66 -12.85 -8.60
N PHE A 1133 -28.02 -12.92 -9.89
CA PHE A 1133 -27.08 -13.36 -10.93
C PHE A 1133 -25.92 -12.38 -11.12
N LEU A 1134 -26.17 -11.07 -11.04
CA LEU A 1134 -25.13 -10.03 -11.14
C LEU A 1134 -24.13 -10.10 -9.98
N ARG A 1135 -24.60 -10.35 -8.75
CA ARG A 1135 -23.73 -10.65 -7.59
C ARG A 1135 -22.97 -11.95 -7.79
N GLY A 1136 -23.67 -12.99 -8.25
CA GLY A 1136 -23.13 -14.34 -8.41
C GLY A 1136 -22.01 -14.47 -9.43
N GLY A 1137 -21.99 -13.67 -10.51
CA GLY A 1137 -20.98 -13.93 -11.54
C GLY A 1137 -21.23 -13.46 -12.95
N VAL A 1138 -22.50 -13.31 -13.34
CA VAL A 1138 -22.85 -13.34 -14.77
C VAL A 1138 -22.30 -12.12 -15.52
N GLU A 1139 -21.87 -12.33 -16.76
CA GLU A 1139 -21.51 -11.26 -17.71
C GLU A 1139 -22.75 -10.49 -18.17
N SER A 1140 -23.87 -11.18 -18.35
CA SER A 1140 -25.14 -10.56 -18.71
C SER A 1140 -26.34 -11.37 -18.20
N TYR A 1141 -27.39 -10.65 -17.81
CA TYR A 1141 -28.69 -11.21 -17.42
C TYR A 1141 -29.77 -10.59 -18.29
N LEU A 1142 -30.62 -11.42 -18.88
CA LEU A 1142 -31.78 -11.00 -19.67
C LEU A 1142 -33.05 -11.52 -18.99
N GLY A 1143 -33.96 -10.61 -18.64
CA GLY A 1143 -35.24 -10.94 -18.03
C GLY A 1143 -36.37 -10.07 -18.55
N THR A 1144 -37.57 -10.23 -17.99
CA THR A 1144 -38.77 -9.44 -18.32
C THR A 1144 -39.28 -8.65 -17.11
N PHE A 1145 -39.75 -7.42 -17.33
CA PHE A 1145 -40.33 -6.54 -16.30
C PHE A 1145 -41.78 -6.93 -15.90
N TRP A 1146 -42.60 -7.30 -16.88
CA TRP A 1146 -44.02 -7.68 -16.83
C TRP A 1146 -44.25 -9.07 -17.46
N ARG A 1147 -45.49 -9.56 -17.42
CA ARG A 1147 -45.91 -10.79 -18.10
C ARG A 1147 -45.89 -10.61 -19.64
N VAL A 1148 -45.12 -11.47 -20.31
CA VAL A 1148 -45.05 -11.61 -21.77
C VAL A 1148 -46.00 -12.71 -22.23
N GLY A 1149 -46.67 -12.49 -23.36
CA GLY A 1149 -47.51 -13.51 -23.99
C GLY A 1149 -46.70 -14.57 -24.74
N ASP A 1150 -47.23 -15.79 -24.86
CA ASP A 1150 -46.58 -16.93 -25.52
C ASP A 1150 -46.04 -16.62 -26.93
N LEU A 1151 -46.77 -15.83 -27.72
CA LEU A 1151 -46.37 -15.45 -29.07
C LEU A 1151 -45.15 -14.50 -29.05
N ALA A 1152 -45.17 -13.49 -28.18
CA ALA A 1152 -44.08 -12.54 -28.05
C ALA A 1152 -42.81 -13.21 -27.50
N ALA A 1153 -42.95 -14.12 -26.52
CA ALA A 1153 -41.85 -14.89 -25.97
C ALA A 1153 -41.15 -15.75 -27.03
N ALA A 1154 -41.93 -16.50 -27.83
CA ALA A 1154 -41.40 -17.34 -28.90
C ALA A 1154 -40.73 -16.52 -30.01
N MET A 1155 -41.35 -15.41 -30.45
CA MET A 1155 -40.79 -14.53 -31.47
C MET A 1155 -39.50 -13.85 -31.03
N PHE A 1156 -39.45 -13.41 -29.78
CA PHE A 1156 -38.25 -12.81 -29.21
C PHE A 1156 -37.10 -13.81 -29.17
N ALA A 1157 -37.34 -15.02 -28.65
CA ALA A 1157 -36.33 -16.08 -28.59
C ALA A 1157 -35.83 -16.48 -29.99
N GLU A 1158 -36.75 -16.63 -30.97
CA GLU A 1158 -36.39 -16.94 -32.36
C GLU A 1158 -35.42 -15.90 -32.93
N ARG A 1159 -35.76 -14.62 -32.76
CA ARG A 1159 -34.93 -13.53 -33.30
C ARG A 1159 -33.62 -13.36 -32.55
N LEU A 1160 -33.63 -13.51 -31.22
CA LEU A 1160 -32.45 -13.44 -30.36
C LEU A 1160 -31.44 -14.52 -30.75
N TYR A 1161 -31.84 -15.79 -30.74
CA TYR A 1161 -30.95 -16.90 -31.05
C TYR A 1161 -30.53 -16.93 -32.52
N GLY A 1162 -31.40 -16.52 -33.45
CA GLY A 1162 -31.02 -16.37 -34.86
C GLY A 1162 -29.89 -15.36 -35.06
N SER A 1163 -29.92 -14.24 -34.33
CA SER A 1163 -28.88 -13.19 -34.39
C SER A 1163 -27.58 -13.65 -33.71
N LEU A 1164 -27.69 -14.31 -32.55
CA LEU A 1164 -26.55 -14.92 -31.86
C LEU A 1164 -25.87 -16.00 -32.71
N ALA A 1165 -26.64 -16.86 -33.39
CA ALA A 1165 -26.15 -17.87 -34.31
C ALA A 1165 -25.44 -17.28 -35.55
N ALA A 1166 -25.90 -16.10 -35.99
CA ALA A 1166 -25.24 -15.31 -37.04
C ALA A 1166 -23.93 -14.64 -36.56
N GLY A 1167 -23.60 -14.76 -35.26
CA GLY A 1167 -22.39 -14.23 -34.65
C GLY A 1167 -22.52 -12.81 -34.12
N GLU A 1168 -23.72 -12.23 -34.08
CA GLU A 1168 -23.96 -10.90 -33.49
C GLU A 1168 -23.78 -10.92 -31.97
N SER A 1169 -23.54 -9.75 -31.35
CA SER A 1169 -23.43 -9.67 -29.89
C SER A 1169 -24.79 -9.73 -29.22
N LEU A 1170 -24.84 -10.10 -27.94
CA LEU A 1170 -26.08 -10.19 -27.17
C LEU A 1170 -26.89 -8.88 -27.19
N LEU A 1171 -26.24 -7.72 -27.10
CA LEU A 1171 -26.89 -6.41 -27.23
C LEU A 1171 -27.56 -6.24 -28.60
N ASP A 1172 -26.83 -6.54 -29.68
CA ASP A 1172 -27.34 -6.40 -31.04
C ASP A 1172 -28.52 -7.36 -31.27
N ALA A 1173 -28.41 -8.60 -30.77
CA ALA A 1173 -29.44 -9.62 -30.83
C ALA A 1173 -30.71 -9.24 -30.04
N VAL A 1174 -30.58 -8.72 -28.81
CA VAL A 1174 -31.71 -8.21 -28.01
C VAL A 1174 -32.36 -7.02 -28.71
N THR A 1175 -31.56 -6.10 -29.27
CA THR A 1175 -32.06 -4.94 -30.00
C THR A 1175 -32.85 -5.37 -31.23
N ALA A 1176 -32.33 -6.34 -32.00
CA ALA A 1176 -33.02 -6.90 -33.16
C ALA A 1176 -34.33 -7.60 -32.78
N ALA A 1177 -34.36 -8.32 -31.65
CA ALA A 1177 -35.57 -8.97 -31.15
C ALA A 1177 -36.62 -7.96 -30.66
N ARG A 1178 -36.22 -6.89 -29.97
CA ARG A 1178 -37.11 -5.77 -29.61
C ARG A 1178 -37.69 -5.09 -30.86
N CYS A 1179 -36.88 -4.82 -31.88
CA CYS A 1179 -37.36 -4.27 -33.15
C CYS A 1179 -38.38 -5.19 -33.83
N ALA A 1180 -38.11 -6.50 -33.89
CA ALA A 1180 -39.02 -7.47 -34.50
C ALA A 1180 -40.39 -7.51 -33.80
N LEU A 1181 -40.42 -7.48 -32.46
CA LEU A 1181 -41.67 -7.41 -31.70
C LEU A 1181 -42.44 -6.11 -31.95
N ARG A 1182 -41.73 -4.96 -31.89
CA ARG A 1182 -42.31 -3.64 -32.16
C ARG A 1182 -42.96 -3.59 -33.55
N ASP A 1183 -42.27 -4.12 -34.56
CA ASP A 1183 -42.72 -4.06 -35.95
C ASP A 1183 -43.85 -5.07 -36.24
N HIS A 1184 -43.88 -6.21 -35.54
CA HIS A 1184 -44.91 -7.25 -35.71
C HIS A 1184 -46.24 -6.91 -35.02
N GLN A 1185 -46.19 -6.35 -33.80
CA GLN A 1185 -47.37 -5.97 -33.02
C GLN A 1185 -47.22 -4.58 -32.40
N PRO A 1186 -47.34 -3.49 -33.20
CA PRO A 1186 -47.20 -2.12 -32.68
C PRO A 1186 -48.18 -1.76 -31.54
N GLU A 1187 -49.35 -2.40 -31.51
CA GLU A 1187 -50.38 -2.20 -30.48
C GLU A 1187 -50.10 -2.96 -29.16
N GLN A 1188 -49.14 -3.90 -29.16
CA GLN A 1188 -48.71 -4.68 -27.99
C GLN A 1188 -47.21 -4.46 -27.74
N PRO A 1189 -46.83 -3.52 -26.84
CA PRO A 1189 -45.45 -3.06 -26.71
C PRO A 1189 -44.56 -4.02 -25.88
N ASP A 1190 -44.69 -5.34 -26.08
CA ASP A 1190 -43.90 -6.36 -25.38
C ASP A 1190 -42.39 -6.22 -25.62
N TRP A 1191 -41.97 -5.49 -26.65
CA TRP A 1191 -40.56 -5.10 -26.85
C TRP A 1191 -39.97 -4.32 -25.66
N ALA A 1192 -40.78 -3.51 -24.97
CA ALA A 1192 -40.34 -2.70 -23.82
C ALA A 1192 -40.19 -3.52 -22.54
N ASN A 1193 -40.67 -4.77 -22.55
CA ASN A 1193 -40.70 -5.65 -21.40
C ASN A 1193 -39.32 -6.30 -21.12
N TYR A 1194 -38.51 -6.50 -22.15
CA TYR A 1194 -37.21 -7.18 -22.05
C TYR A 1194 -36.14 -6.26 -21.46
N LEU A 1195 -35.47 -6.69 -20.39
CA LEU A 1195 -34.44 -5.96 -19.66
C LEU A 1195 -33.09 -6.67 -19.81
N LEU A 1196 -32.10 -5.99 -20.39
CA LEU A 1196 -30.74 -6.52 -20.54
C LEU A 1196 -29.80 -5.84 -19.54
N TYR A 1197 -29.32 -6.61 -18.56
CA TYR A 1197 -28.26 -6.20 -17.63
C TYR A 1197 -26.91 -6.72 -18.11
N GLY A 1198 -25.85 -5.93 -17.89
CA GLY A 1198 -24.48 -6.28 -18.28
C GLY A 1198 -24.02 -5.59 -19.57
N ASP A 1199 -22.87 -6.02 -20.11
CA ASP A 1199 -22.19 -5.33 -21.21
C ASP A 1199 -22.70 -5.69 -22.62
N GLY A 1200 -23.46 -6.78 -22.73
CA GLY A 1200 -24.08 -7.26 -23.98
C GLY A 1200 -23.10 -7.65 -25.09
N ARG A 1201 -21.82 -7.90 -24.77
CA ARG A 1201 -20.76 -8.24 -25.75
C ARG A 1201 -20.69 -9.73 -26.08
N PHE A 1202 -21.33 -10.58 -25.28
CA PHE A 1202 -21.35 -12.04 -25.47
C PHE A 1202 -21.74 -12.40 -26.92
N ARG A 1203 -21.03 -13.36 -27.52
CA ARG A 1203 -21.30 -13.93 -28.84
C ARG A 1203 -21.30 -15.45 -28.76
N LEU A 1204 -22.20 -16.07 -29.51
CA LEU A 1204 -22.29 -17.54 -29.59
C LEU A 1204 -21.25 -18.15 -30.54
N ARG A 1205 -20.69 -17.34 -31.45
CA ARG A 1205 -19.53 -17.65 -32.31
C ARG A 1205 -18.45 -16.57 -32.09
N GLN A 1206 -17.21 -16.98 -31.82
CA GLN A 1206 -16.04 -16.10 -31.82
C GLN A 1206 -15.30 -16.15 -33.16
#